data_AF-A0A836XG58-F1
#
_entry.id   AF-A0A836XG58-F1
#
_cell.length_a   1.000
_cell.length_b   1.000
_cell.length_c   1.000
_cell.angle_alpha   90.00
_cell.angle_beta   90.00
_cell.angle_gamma   90.00
#
_symmetry.space_group_name_H-M   'P 1'
#
loop_
_entity.id
_entity.type
_entity.pdbx_description
1 polymer ?
#
loop_
_entity_poly.entity_id
_entity_poly.type
_entity_poly.pdbx_seq_one_letter_code
_entity_poly.pdbx_strand_id
1 'polypeptide(L)'
;MKAVARLSFWVSADQQVDFQAAYDLQLVPLLVNHELIESSAPDQFQTEGICSHWFEDPSPSALSLKRQGLLQDPHYREILLDWGRVFGAVRPGAAISCSFEFHALPAGPGERMAAGPGVGHWSVYDSTNGLVDSIVQAIVEDQQGYLWFGTLHGGVCRFDGQFFKTFTTEDGLAGNEVWTIVADRQGDLWFGTNGGVSRYDGSSFETFTVRDGLPTSHVRSMAEDRVGHLWFGTDSGVCRYDGREFAVFAVQDGLAGNVVSGIVEDRAGLLWFATEAGLSCYDGSTFTTFTTEDGLAGNAVTALCEDRQGGMWLSTNGGLCQYDGRQFRTMVSSQNILTGQSFGALFQDRQGHLWLGTDDGVSRYDGSTWVSFTTQDGLASNGVRTICEDHEGHLWLGTIGGLSRYDGSTFVTFTAQDGLSNTTIFSIIQDRSGDLWFGLRRGGVCRYDGRNFTTFTTQDGLAINSVRKIFEDRAGHLWIATQGSGVCRYDGQNFTTFTTADGLAGNSVETVFQDREGHMWIATEAGLSRYDGQNFTTFTTEDGLAYDHITAIYQDSRENLWFGYRHIGVSRYDGRNFATFVTADGLAGDGVAAICEDRAGQLWFGTNGGGVSRYDGRSFTTFTTRDGLASNVVWSIIEDRAGQLWFGTNGGGASRYDGHSFATFTTLDGLAGNMVWSVIEDRAGHLWFGTNHGVTRFRRTVATPPPVYIDAVVADLRYEGDGEVVLPLSAGPVAFEFHGMSFKTRPGAMVYRYRLMGFERAWRNVQQCRIEYRNLPVGSYTFEVYAVDRDLVCSEAPACVELAVVPDPRLEALTQALRESGTEDEFVGESPTLREVQSQLAEVARTDLTVLMLGETGTGKGLAANAVHMMSQRCAGPLIQVNCGAIPEGLVESELFGHERGAFTGANSRKLGKVELAEGGTLFLDEIGDLALEAQVKILRLLEERVFERVGGTETLAMDVRIIAATNRNLEQMVAENRFRQDLFFRLHAFPVELPALRQRREDIPLLAAYFMDRMAEHLQKQVVQIEPDALRALHEYDWPGNVRELENVLNRAVIVCEGPVLQAANLALNVSSLPAGPSDELITPEAYERRYVEKVLEMTGWVIRGPRGAAAVWGVPESTLRSRMKKLGISRKDA
;
A
#
# COMPACT_ATOMS: atom_id res chain seq x y z
N MET A 1 10.57 7.10 21.15
CA MET A 1 10.04 6.25 20.06
C MET A 1 10.88 4.98 20.06
N LYS A 2 10.29 3.78 19.91
CA LYS A 2 11.04 2.51 19.94
C LYS A 2 11.23 2.01 18.51
N ALA A 3 12.41 1.47 18.20
CA ALA A 3 12.64 0.74 16.97
C ALA A 3 11.79 -0.53 16.95
N VAL A 4 11.28 -0.87 15.77
CA VAL A 4 10.38 -2.02 15.59
C VAL A 4 11.02 -2.99 14.60
N ALA A 5 10.87 -4.28 14.83
CA ALA A 5 11.19 -5.29 13.85
C ALA A 5 10.00 -6.23 13.68
N ARG A 6 9.86 -6.78 12.47
CA ARG A 6 8.86 -7.78 12.15
C ARG A 6 9.56 -9.04 11.69
N LEU A 7 9.36 -10.12 12.43
CA LEU A 7 9.70 -11.46 11.96
C LEU A 7 8.45 -12.06 11.33
N SER A 8 8.48 -12.20 10.01
CA SER A 8 7.39 -12.77 9.23
C SER A 8 7.73 -14.17 8.76
N PHE A 9 6.75 -15.06 8.83
CA PHE A 9 6.80 -16.41 8.29
C PHE A 9 5.68 -16.58 7.27
N TRP A 10 6.03 -17.14 6.13
CA TRP A 10 5.07 -17.46 5.08
C TRP A 10 4.57 -18.88 5.28
N VAL A 11 3.32 -18.99 5.74
CA VAL A 11 2.66 -20.25 6.05
C VAL A 11 1.28 -20.25 5.43
N SER A 12 0.90 -21.35 4.80
CA SER A 12 -0.41 -21.50 4.18
C SER A 12 -1.52 -21.31 5.22
N ALA A 13 -2.63 -20.71 4.80
CA ALA A 13 -3.72 -20.30 5.70
C ALA A 13 -4.29 -21.46 6.55
N ASP A 14 -4.24 -22.69 6.02
CA ASP A 14 -4.68 -23.92 6.68
C ASP A 14 -3.69 -24.42 7.76
N GLN A 15 -2.42 -24.01 7.71
CA GLN A 15 -1.38 -24.42 8.65
C GLN A 15 -1.04 -23.36 9.71
N GLN A 16 -1.64 -22.16 9.65
CA GLN A 16 -1.29 -21.06 10.56
C GLN A 16 -1.52 -21.37 12.05
N VAL A 17 -2.56 -22.14 12.39
CA VAL A 17 -2.85 -22.51 13.78
C VAL A 17 -1.77 -23.45 14.33
N ASP A 18 -1.40 -24.46 13.55
CA ASP A 18 -0.36 -25.43 13.92
C ASP A 18 1.02 -24.78 13.93
N PHE A 19 1.27 -23.86 12.99
CA PHE A 19 2.48 -23.05 12.97
C PHE A 19 2.59 -22.15 14.19
N GLN A 20 1.52 -21.45 14.59
CA GLN A 20 1.54 -20.61 15.78
C GLN A 20 1.88 -21.44 17.04
N ALA A 21 1.31 -22.64 17.16
CA ALA A 21 1.62 -23.54 18.26
C ALA A 21 3.10 -24.01 18.23
N ALA A 22 3.65 -24.30 17.05
CA ALA A 22 5.06 -24.65 16.90
C ALA A 22 5.97 -23.45 17.22
N TYR A 23 5.59 -22.25 16.79
CA TYR A 23 6.29 -21.01 17.06
C TYR A 23 6.38 -20.71 18.55
N ASP A 24 5.24 -20.77 19.25
CA ASP A 24 5.16 -20.56 20.70
C ASP A 24 6.01 -21.57 21.48
N LEU A 25 6.06 -22.81 21.01
CA LEU A 25 6.75 -23.91 21.71
C LEU A 25 8.26 -23.93 21.46
N GLN A 26 8.69 -23.69 20.22
CA GLN A 26 10.07 -23.94 19.80
C GLN A 26 10.87 -22.66 19.61
N LEU A 27 10.27 -21.59 19.06
CA LEU A 27 11.00 -20.39 18.68
C LEU A 27 10.90 -19.27 19.72
N VAL A 28 9.75 -19.07 20.37
CA VAL A 28 9.60 -18.07 21.45
C VAL A 28 10.65 -18.24 22.57
N PRO A 29 10.95 -19.45 23.08
CA PRO A 29 11.99 -19.61 24.09
C PRO A 29 13.37 -19.17 23.60
N LEU A 30 13.67 -19.39 22.32
CA LEU A 30 14.93 -18.98 21.70
C LEU A 30 14.99 -17.47 21.50
N LEU A 31 13.91 -16.86 21.04
CA LEU A 31 13.78 -15.40 20.90
C LEU A 31 13.98 -14.70 22.24
N VAL A 32 13.38 -15.23 23.32
CA VAL A 32 13.56 -14.71 24.68
C VAL A 32 15.01 -14.83 25.16
N ASN A 33 15.71 -15.92 24.84
CA ASN A 33 17.14 -16.08 25.17
C ASN A 33 18.02 -15.03 24.47
N HIS A 34 17.61 -14.56 23.29
CA HIS A 34 18.25 -13.48 22.53
C HIS A 34 17.62 -12.10 22.82
N GLU A 35 16.85 -11.97 23.91
CA GLU A 35 16.19 -10.73 24.35
C GLU A 35 15.24 -10.08 23.32
N LEU A 36 14.71 -10.87 22.38
CA LEU A 36 13.67 -10.49 21.44
C LEU A 36 12.30 -10.80 22.06
N ILE A 37 11.70 -9.80 22.71
CA ILE A 37 10.39 -9.92 23.36
C ILE A 37 9.33 -9.37 22.41
N GLU A 38 8.29 -10.18 22.17
CA GLU A 38 7.19 -9.76 21.30
C GLU A 38 6.41 -8.57 21.85
N SER A 39 6.07 -7.64 20.95
CA SER A 39 5.23 -6.47 21.20
C SER A 39 3.89 -6.56 20.47
N SER A 40 2.93 -5.71 20.87
CA SER A 40 1.64 -5.59 20.19
C SER A 40 1.83 -5.06 18.75
N ALA A 41 1.21 -5.72 17.78
CA ALA A 41 1.24 -5.29 16.38
C ALA A 41 0.69 -3.86 16.20
N PRO A 42 1.33 -2.98 15.40
CA PRO A 42 0.74 -1.70 14.99
C PRO A 42 -0.45 -1.93 14.04
N ASP A 43 -1.54 -1.18 14.20
CA ASP A 43 -2.84 -1.37 13.49
C ASP A 43 -2.76 -1.33 11.95
N GLN A 44 -1.65 -0.87 11.36
CA GLN A 44 -1.51 -0.61 9.92
C GLN A 44 -0.89 -1.77 9.11
N PHE A 45 -0.46 -2.88 9.74
CA PHE A 45 0.39 -3.89 9.08
C PHE A 45 -0.11 -5.35 9.17
N GLN A 46 -1.40 -5.58 9.38
CA GLN A 46 -1.95 -6.95 9.38
C GLN A 46 -2.19 -7.45 7.95
N THR A 47 -1.59 -8.59 7.60
CA THR A 47 -1.71 -9.20 6.27
C THR A 47 -2.20 -10.64 6.41
N GLU A 48 -3.26 -11.03 5.68
CA GLU A 48 -3.73 -12.42 5.61
C GLU A 48 -2.66 -13.32 4.93
N GLY A 49 -2.39 -14.51 5.47
CA GLY A 49 -1.41 -15.45 4.90
C GLY A 49 0.03 -15.33 5.40
N ILE A 50 0.35 -14.36 6.26
CA ILE A 50 1.70 -14.17 6.84
C ILE A 50 1.59 -14.16 8.37
N CYS A 51 2.26 -15.10 9.04
CA CYS A 51 2.40 -15.07 10.51
C CYS A 51 3.51 -14.09 10.86
N SER A 52 3.14 -12.91 11.39
CA SER A 52 4.08 -11.84 11.72
C SER A 52 4.15 -11.60 13.22
N HIS A 53 5.37 -11.59 13.74
CA HIS A 53 5.69 -11.31 15.14
C HIS A 53 6.50 -10.02 15.22
N TRP A 54 6.09 -9.15 16.12
CA TRP A 54 6.65 -7.80 16.24
C TRP A 54 7.55 -7.71 17.45
N PHE A 55 8.67 -7.02 17.31
CA PHE A 55 9.63 -6.81 18.39
C PHE A 55 9.90 -5.33 18.52
N GLU A 56 9.95 -4.83 19.75
CA GLU A 56 10.24 -3.44 20.06
C GLU A 56 11.50 -3.32 20.90
N ASP A 57 12.37 -2.38 20.54
CA ASP A 57 13.55 -2.04 21.35
C ASP A 57 13.82 -0.54 21.31
N PRO A 58 14.34 0.08 22.39
CA PRO A 58 14.74 1.48 22.38
C PRO A 58 15.77 1.87 21.31
N SER A 59 16.55 0.95 20.74
CA SER A 59 17.53 1.27 19.68
C SER A 59 17.49 0.30 18.49
N PRO A 60 17.56 0.78 17.22
CA PRO A 60 17.75 -0.07 16.06
C PRO A 60 19.01 -0.93 16.13
N SER A 61 20.10 -0.41 16.71
CA SER A 61 21.37 -1.14 16.86
C SER A 61 21.24 -2.32 17.84
N ALA A 62 20.45 -2.17 18.90
CA ALA A 62 20.19 -3.24 19.84
C ALA A 62 19.34 -4.34 19.20
N LEU A 63 18.32 -3.99 18.43
CA LEU A 63 17.54 -4.93 17.61
C LEU A 63 18.41 -5.67 16.58
N SER A 64 19.35 -4.98 15.93
CA SER A 64 20.31 -5.58 15.01
C SER A 64 21.22 -6.60 15.69
N LEU A 65 21.77 -6.26 16.86
CA LEU A 65 22.62 -7.15 17.64
C LEU A 65 21.87 -8.42 18.10
N LYS A 66 20.63 -8.25 18.57
CA LYS A 66 19.76 -9.35 19.00
C LYS A 66 19.39 -10.29 17.84
N ARG A 67 19.06 -9.73 16.67
CA ARG A 67 18.85 -10.50 15.44
C ARG A 67 20.10 -11.28 15.06
N GLN A 68 21.28 -10.66 15.14
CA GLN A 68 22.53 -11.33 14.82
C GLN A 68 22.80 -12.52 15.75
N GLY A 69 22.57 -12.34 17.06
CA GLY A 69 22.63 -13.41 18.05
C GLY A 69 21.72 -14.58 17.68
N LEU A 70 20.48 -14.29 17.29
CA LEU A 70 19.52 -15.29 16.82
C LEU A 70 19.99 -16.00 15.53
N LEU A 71 20.50 -15.26 14.54
CA LEU A 71 20.97 -15.81 13.26
C LEU A 71 22.22 -16.70 13.41
N GLN A 72 23.07 -16.41 14.40
CA GLN A 72 24.26 -17.21 14.71
C GLN A 72 23.96 -18.42 15.60
N ASP A 73 22.75 -18.52 16.17
CA ASP A 73 22.36 -19.66 16.99
C ASP A 73 22.10 -20.91 16.12
N PRO A 74 22.83 -22.02 16.34
CA PRO A 74 22.62 -23.26 15.58
C PRO A 74 21.20 -23.80 15.68
N HIS A 75 20.53 -23.63 16.83
CA HIS A 75 19.17 -24.12 17.04
C HIS A 75 18.15 -23.34 16.21
N TYR A 76 18.38 -22.05 15.98
CA TYR A 76 17.51 -21.24 15.13
C TYR A 76 17.49 -21.80 13.71
N ARG A 77 18.67 -22.09 13.15
CA ARG A 77 18.79 -22.66 11.80
C ARG A 77 18.19 -24.06 11.71
N GLU A 78 18.33 -24.89 12.75
CA GLU A 78 17.71 -26.21 12.82
C GLU A 78 16.18 -26.12 12.84
N ILE A 79 15.61 -25.21 13.64
CA ILE A 79 14.16 -24.96 13.69
C ILE A 79 13.63 -24.55 12.31
N LEU A 80 14.28 -23.59 11.65
CA LEU A 80 13.86 -23.14 10.32
C LEU A 80 13.92 -24.26 9.28
N LEU A 81 14.92 -25.14 9.35
CA LEU A 81 15.05 -26.31 8.47
C LEU A 81 13.99 -27.38 8.75
N ASP A 82 13.67 -27.62 10.02
CA ASP A 82 12.63 -28.58 10.40
C ASP A 82 11.23 -28.06 10.00
N TRP A 83 10.97 -26.79 10.27
CA TRP A 83 9.75 -26.11 9.83
C TRP A 83 9.63 -26.02 8.32
N GLY A 84 10.74 -25.92 7.59
CA GLY A 84 10.74 -26.01 6.12
C GLY A 84 10.22 -27.35 5.60
N ARG A 85 10.33 -28.44 6.38
CA ARG A 85 9.77 -29.76 6.03
C ARG A 85 8.30 -29.90 6.41
N VAL A 86 7.87 -29.22 7.48
CA VAL A 86 6.53 -29.35 8.06
C VAL A 86 5.54 -28.33 7.48
N PHE A 87 6.00 -27.10 7.27
CA PHE A 87 5.21 -25.93 6.86
C PHE A 87 5.65 -25.31 5.53
N GLY A 88 6.78 -25.74 4.95
CA GLY A 88 7.34 -25.15 3.74
C GLY A 88 6.76 -25.68 2.42
N ALA A 89 6.49 -24.78 1.47
CA ALA A 89 6.07 -25.14 0.12
C ALA A 89 7.27 -25.56 -0.76
N VAL A 90 7.45 -26.89 -0.89
CA VAL A 90 8.05 -27.58 -2.04
C VAL A 90 9.51 -27.26 -2.42
N ARG A 91 10.46 -27.59 -1.53
CA ARG A 91 11.71 -28.29 -1.88
C ARG A 91 12.17 -29.18 -0.70
N PRO A 92 12.50 -30.47 -0.90
CA PRO A 92 13.07 -31.28 0.17
C PRO A 92 14.41 -30.68 0.63
N GLY A 93 14.47 -30.19 1.87
CA GLY A 93 15.69 -29.64 2.47
C GLY A 93 15.84 -28.12 2.46
N ALA A 94 14.86 -27.35 1.98
CA ALA A 94 14.84 -25.90 2.13
C ALA A 94 14.27 -25.50 3.50
N ALA A 95 14.81 -24.43 4.09
CA ALA A 95 14.26 -23.84 5.32
C ALA A 95 12.93 -23.15 5.04
N ILE A 96 12.08 -23.01 6.07
CA ILE A 96 10.85 -22.22 5.98
C ILE A 96 11.22 -20.79 5.58
N SER A 97 10.45 -20.22 4.65
CA SER A 97 10.64 -18.83 4.26
C SER A 97 10.30 -17.94 5.45
N CYS A 98 11.27 -17.14 5.89
CA CYS A 98 11.10 -16.17 6.96
C CYS A 98 11.91 -14.90 6.66
N SER A 99 11.38 -13.74 7.08
CA SER A 99 12.06 -12.46 6.94
C SER A 99 12.07 -11.77 8.29
N PHE A 100 13.25 -11.31 8.69
CA PHE A 100 13.40 -10.43 9.83
C PHE A 100 13.59 -9.02 9.30
N GLU A 101 12.50 -8.30 9.12
CA GLU A 101 12.48 -6.94 8.59
C GLU A 101 12.63 -5.95 9.75
N PHE A 102 13.60 -5.06 9.68
CA PHE A 102 13.64 -3.90 10.57
C PHE A 102 12.66 -2.87 10.02
N HIS A 103 11.56 -2.67 10.74
CA HIS A 103 10.82 -1.44 10.63
C HIS A 103 11.50 -0.44 11.54
N ALA A 104 12.66 0.07 11.09
CA ALA A 104 13.06 1.38 11.56
C ALA A 104 11.81 2.25 11.43
N LEU A 105 11.44 2.96 12.50
CA LEU A 105 10.50 4.04 12.33
C LEU A 105 11.00 4.82 11.10
N PRO A 106 10.12 5.15 10.13
CA PRO A 106 10.52 6.03 9.04
C PRO A 106 11.31 7.14 9.68
N ALA A 107 12.51 7.42 9.17
CA ALA A 107 13.32 8.50 9.68
C ALA A 107 12.36 9.66 9.87
N GLY A 108 12.12 10.05 11.13
CA GLY A 108 11.22 11.17 11.41
C GLY A 108 11.63 12.32 10.49
N PRO A 109 10.74 13.23 10.06
CA PRO A 109 10.97 14.20 8.96
C PRO A 109 12.15 15.20 9.14
N GLY A 110 13.10 14.89 10.00
CA GLY A 110 13.82 15.77 10.88
C GLY A 110 12.86 16.60 11.72
N GLU A 111 13.31 17.03 12.89
CA GLU A 111 12.68 18.22 13.43
C GLU A 111 12.95 19.36 12.44
N ARG A 112 11.87 19.89 11.85
CA ARG A 112 11.97 20.96 10.86
C ARG A 112 12.04 22.30 11.58
N MET A 113 13.16 22.99 11.43
CA MET A 113 13.40 24.29 12.05
C MET A 113 13.66 25.36 10.99
N ALA A 114 13.17 26.58 11.22
CA ALA A 114 13.49 27.70 10.34
C ALA A 114 14.98 28.01 10.40
N ALA A 115 15.63 28.15 9.25
CA ALA A 115 17.04 28.45 9.14
C ALA A 115 17.28 29.95 9.43
N GLY A 116 17.54 30.26 10.70
CA GLY A 116 18.09 31.55 11.16
C GLY A 116 17.47 32.77 10.48
N PRO A 117 18.24 33.71 9.90
CA PRO A 117 17.77 35.03 9.41
C PRO A 117 16.80 35.02 8.20
N GLY A 118 16.00 33.97 8.02
CA GLY A 118 14.76 34.01 7.23
C GLY A 118 14.85 33.36 5.85
N VAL A 119 15.81 32.45 5.60
CA VAL A 119 15.92 31.77 4.31
C VAL A 119 16.09 30.27 4.50
N GLY A 120 14.99 29.54 4.34
CA GLY A 120 14.93 28.08 4.29
C GLY A 120 14.76 27.36 5.62
N HIS A 121 14.82 26.04 5.60
CA HIS A 121 14.61 25.19 6.77
C HIS A 121 15.66 24.10 6.87
N TRP A 122 15.96 23.72 8.10
CA TRP A 122 16.76 22.56 8.45
C TRP A 122 15.86 21.40 8.86
N SER A 123 16.18 20.19 8.39
CA SER A 123 15.69 18.92 8.93
C SER A 123 16.88 18.18 9.54
N VAL A 124 16.82 17.86 10.83
CA VAL A 124 17.90 17.16 11.54
C VAL A 124 17.63 15.67 11.65
N TYR A 125 18.62 14.83 11.34
CA TYR A 125 18.53 13.37 11.52
C TYR A 125 19.62 12.89 12.48
N ASP A 126 19.22 12.23 13.56
CA ASP A 126 20.12 11.65 14.55
C ASP A 126 19.82 10.16 14.80
N SER A 127 20.37 9.61 15.88
CA SER A 127 20.16 8.21 16.27
C SER A 127 18.71 7.87 16.59
N THR A 128 17.88 8.85 16.96
CA THR A 128 16.44 8.67 17.12
C THR A 128 15.70 8.52 15.79
N ASN A 129 16.31 8.98 14.69
CA ASN A 129 15.79 8.86 13.32
C ASN A 129 16.36 7.64 12.57
N GLY A 130 17.17 6.79 13.22
CA GLY A 130 17.72 5.58 12.62
C GLY A 130 19.17 5.67 12.12
N LEU A 131 19.84 6.82 12.29
CA LEU A 131 21.27 6.94 11.99
C LEU A 131 22.10 6.15 13.03
N VAL A 132 23.04 5.32 12.57
CA VAL A 132 23.79 4.42 13.46
C VAL A 132 24.74 5.14 14.42
N ASP A 133 25.30 6.28 14.00
CA ASP A 133 26.27 7.08 14.75
C ASP A 133 26.03 8.56 14.43
N SER A 134 26.07 9.39 15.46
CA SER A 134 25.92 10.84 15.36
C SER A 134 27.08 11.53 14.62
N ILE A 135 28.25 10.91 14.49
CA ILE A 135 29.39 11.55 13.83
C ILE A 135 29.45 11.10 12.37
N VAL A 136 29.04 11.99 11.47
CA VAL A 136 29.08 11.76 10.01
C VAL A 136 30.29 12.48 9.41
N GLN A 137 31.18 11.72 8.77
CA GLN A 137 32.43 12.20 8.19
C GLN A 137 32.33 12.42 6.68
N ALA A 138 31.52 11.63 5.98
CA ALA A 138 31.43 11.66 4.52
C ALA A 138 29.99 11.45 4.04
N ILE A 139 29.63 12.10 2.94
CA ILE A 139 28.33 11.95 2.28
C ILE A 139 28.57 11.87 0.78
N VAL A 140 27.91 10.92 0.11
CA VAL A 140 27.84 10.86 -1.35
C VAL A 140 26.45 10.39 -1.78
N GLU A 141 26.03 10.78 -2.97
CA GLU A 141 24.86 10.22 -3.63
C GLU A 141 25.31 9.26 -4.73
N ASP A 142 24.71 8.06 -4.78
CA ASP A 142 24.99 7.11 -5.85
C ASP A 142 24.16 7.36 -7.12
N GLN A 143 24.43 6.61 -8.18
CA GLN A 143 23.71 6.77 -9.46
C GLN A 143 22.22 6.36 -9.40
N GLN A 144 21.82 5.60 -8.38
CA GLN A 144 20.42 5.20 -8.15
C GLN A 144 19.65 6.23 -7.33
N GLY A 145 20.34 7.22 -6.76
CA GLY A 145 19.78 8.29 -5.93
C GLY A 145 19.76 7.98 -4.44
N TYR A 146 20.41 6.91 -3.98
CA TYR A 146 20.58 6.68 -2.54
C TYR A 146 21.68 7.58 -2.00
N LEU A 147 21.46 8.11 -0.79
CA LEU A 147 22.49 8.81 -0.05
C LEU A 147 23.27 7.82 0.81
N TRP A 148 24.59 7.95 0.81
CA TRP A 148 25.51 7.12 1.58
C TRP A 148 26.29 7.99 2.54
N PHE A 149 26.36 7.55 3.79
CA PHE A 149 26.94 8.28 4.91
C PHE A 149 28.04 7.47 5.56
N GLY A 150 29.26 8.00 5.55
CA GLY A 150 30.39 7.42 6.28
C GLY A 150 30.36 7.92 7.72
N THR A 151 30.35 7.01 8.68
CA THR A 151 30.30 7.35 10.11
C THR A 151 31.60 7.04 10.82
N LEU A 152 31.83 7.66 11.99
CA LEU A 152 33.08 7.48 12.72
C LEU A 152 33.21 6.09 13.36
N HIS A 153 32.14 5.48 13.88
CA HIS A 153 32.24 4.18 14.55
C HIS A 153 31.23 3.14 14.06
N GLY A 154 30.19 3.55 13.34
CA GLY A 154 29.06 2.70 12.99
C GLY A 154 29.10 2.11 11.58
N GLY A 155 30.20 2.30 10.84
CA GLY A 155 30.32 1.88 9.45
C GLY A 155 29.66 2.86 8.49
N VAL A 156 28.97 2.32 7.48
CA VAL A 156 28.32 3.07 6.41
C VAL A 156 26.80 2.98 6.56
N CYS A 157 26.08 4.10 6.44
CA CYS A 157 24.63 4.10 6.31
C CYS A 157 24.20 4.52 4.91
N ARG A 158 23.33 3.73 4.28
CA ARG A 158 22.61 4.09 3.06
C ARG A 158 21.20 4.57 3.42
N PHE A 159 20.69 5.58 2.72
CA PHE A 159 19.38 6.19 2.95
C PHE A 159 18.62 6.40 1.65
N ASP A 160 17.35 6.01 1.67
CA ASP A 160 16.45 6.00 0.50
C ASP A 160 15.39 7.12 0.52
N GLY A 161 15.50 8.04 1.49
CA GLY A 161 14.50 9.08 1.76
C GLY A 161 13.55 8.74 2.90
N GLN A 162 13.46 7.48 3.31
CA GLN A 162 12.58 7.00 4.40
C GLN A 162 13.31 6.15 5.44
N PHE A 163 14.23 5.28 5.03
CA PHE A 163 14.88 4.29 5.87
C PHE A 163 16.39 4.33 5.73
N PHE A 164 17.08 4.10 6.85
CA PHE A 164 18.51 3.89 6.89
C PHE A 164 18.82 2.38 6.88
N LYS A 165 19.76 1.96 6.03
CA LYS A 165 20.37 0.63 6.02
C LYS A 165 21.85 0.75 6.37
N THR A 166 22.34 -0.01 7.34
CA THR A 166 23.73 0.06 7.79
C THR A 166 24.55 -1.11 7.24
N PHE A 167 25.81 -0.84 6.91
CA PHE A 167 26.82 -1.79 6.48
C PHE A 167 28.07 -1.65 7.36
N THR A 168 28.62 -2.77 7.80
CA THR A 168 29.74 -2.84 8.75
C THR A 168 30.81 -3.82 8.26
N THR A 169 31.86 -4.04 9.05
CA THR A 169 32.87 -5.08 8.80
C THR A 169 32.28 -6.48 8.68
N GLU A 170 31.08 -6.72 9.22
CA GLU A 170 30.38 -8.00 9.08
C GLU A 170 29.78 -8.20 7.68
N ASP A 171 29.48 -7.10 6.98
CA ASP A 171 28.94 -7.10 5.62
C ASP A 171 30.06 -7.12 4.55
N GLY A 172 31.33 -7.03 4.98
CA GLY A 172 32.50 -7.02 4.11
C GLY A 172 33.25 -5.69 4.02
N LEU A 173 32.87 -4.68 4.81
CA LEU A 173 33.61 -3.41 4.90
C LEU A 173 35.00 -3.62 5.54
N ALA A 174 36.02 -2.89 5.08
CA ALA A 174 37.39 -3.04 5.58
C ALA A 174 37.55 -2.53 7.03
N GLY A 175 36.75 -1.55 7.44
CA GLY A 175 36.74 -0.97 8.78
C GLY A 175 35.49 -0.15 9.04
N ASN A 176 35.06 -0.05 10.31
CA ASN A 176 33.84 0.66 10.68
C ASN A 176 34.02 2.17 10.87
N GLU A 177 35.26 2.68 10.83
CA GLU A 177 35.51 4.12 10.79
C GLU A 177 35.67 4.55 9.33
N VAL A 178 34.67 5.23 8.79
CA VAL A 178 34.61 5.60 7.37
C VAL A 178 34.85 7.09 7.23
N TRP A 179 35.97 7.46 6.61
CA TRP A 179 36.43 8.85 6.53
C TRP A 179 36.03 9.55 5.24
N THR A 180 35.87 8.80 4.15
CA THR A 180 35.60 9.34 2.82
C THR A 180 34.89 8.31 1.96
N ILE A 181 34.00 8.78 1.08
CA ILE A 181 33.26 7.95 0.13
C ILE A 181 33.29 8.65 -1.22
N VAL A 182 33.56 7.89 -2.29
CA VAL A 182 33.55 8.38 -3.68
C VAL A 182 32.83 7.37 -4.55
N ALA A 183 31.95 7.85 -5.43
CA ALA A 183 31.41 7.06 -6.53
C ALA A 183 32.33 7.20 -7.74
N ASP A 184 32.73 6.07 -8.33
CA ASP A 184 33.47 6.10 -9.59
C ASP A 184 32.53 6.21 -10.80
N ARG A 185 33.12 6.41 -11.98
CA ARG A 185 32.38 6.50 -13.25
C ARG A 185 31.64 5.23 -13.67
N GLN A 186 32.03 4.08 -13.14
CA GLN A 186 31.37 2.80 -13.41
C GLN A 186 30.13 2.63 -12.52
N GLY A 187 30.01 3.43 -11.47
CA GLY A 187 28.90 3.43 -10.52
C GLY A 187 29.22 2.71 -9.22
N ASP A 188 30.45 2.22 -9.06
CA ASP A 188 30.86 1.56 -7.82
C ASP A 188 31.20 2.59 -6.76
N LEU A 189 30.89 2.24 -5.52
CA LEU A 189 31.20 3.09 -4.37
C LEU A 189 32.48 2.62 -3.70
N TRP A 190 33.38 3.56 -3.47
CA TRP A 190 34.64 3.35 -2.76
C TRP A 190 34.55 3.99 -1.39
N PHE A 191 34.98 3.27 -0.35
CA PHE A 191 34.96 3.69 1.05
C PHE A 191 36.37 3.66 1.62
N GLY A 192 36.88 4.83 2.03
CA GLY A 192 38.15 4.95 2.74
C GLY A 192 37.91 4.76 4.23
N THR A 193 38.52 3.73 4.82
CA THR A 193 38.30 3.33 6.21
C THR A 193 39.58 3.40 7.04
N ASN A 194 39.51 3.07 8.33
CA ASN A 194 40.68 2.81 9.16
C ASN A 194 41.33 1.43 8.93
N GLY A 195 40.67 0.52 8.19
CA GLY A 195 41.14 -0.82 7.87
C GLY A 195 41.71 -0.99 6.45
N GLY A 196 41.56 0.02 5.59
CA GLY A 196 41.91 0.01 4.18
C GLY A 196 40.82 0.66 3.33
N VAL A 197 40.67 0.19 2.09
CA VAL A 197 39.66 0.66 1.16
C VAL A 197 38.68 -0.46 0.85
N SER A 198 37.39 -0.15 0.79
CA SER A 198 36.36 -1.08 0.30
C SER A 198 35.73 -0.54 -0.97
N ARG A 199 35.51 -1.41 -1.97
CA ARG A 199 34.71 -1.14 -3.16
C ARG A 199 33.39 -1.90 -3.06
N TYR A 200 32.29 -1.26 -3.42
CA TYR A 200 30.95 -1.86 -3.46
C TYR A 200 30.39 -1.77 -4.87
N ASP A 201 30.05 -2.92 -5.44
CA ASP A 201 29.56 -3.07 -6.81
C ASP A 201 28.02 -2.98 -6.93
N GLY A 202 27.34 -2.58 -5.85
CA GLY A 202 25.88 -2.60 -5.74
C GLY A 202 25.33 -3.87 -5.08
N SER A 203 26.14 -4.91 -4.90
CA SER A 203 25.73 -6.18 -4.29
C SER A 203 26.67 -6.66 -3.19
N SER A 204 27.98 -6.50 -3.37
CA SER A 204 29.02 -7.07 -2.52
C SER A 204 30.20 -6.12 -2.32
N PHE A 205 30.95 -6.33 -1.22
CA PHE A 205 32.16 -5.56 -0.92
C PHE A 205 33.43 -6.33 -1.30
N GLU A 206 34.34 -5.64 -1.99
CA GLU A 206 35.73 -6.04 -2.22
C GLU A 206 36.64 -5.15 -1.37
N THR A 207 37.68 -5.71 -0.72
CA THR A 207 38.55 -4.96 0.21
C THR A 207 40.00 -4.96 -0.24
N PHE A 208 40.65 -3.80 -0.09
CA PHE A 208 42.06 -3.57 -0.39
C PHE A 208 42.77 -3.08 0.88
N THR A 209 43.92 -3.68 1.17
CA THR A 209 44.71 -3.43 2.38
C THR A 209 46.18 -3.17 2.05
N VAL A 210 47.02 -3.01 3.07
CA VAL A 210 48.48 -2.90 2.90
C VAL A 210 49.09 -4.11 2.18
N ARG A 211 48.45 -5.29 2.26
CA ARG A 211 48.92 -6.49 1.54
C ARG A 211 48.73 -6.38 0.03
N ASP A 212 47.79 -5.55 -0.40
CA ASP A 212 47.41 -5.39 -1.81
C ASP A 212 48.16 -4.23 -2.47
N GLY A 213 48.86 -3.40 -1.69
CA GLY A 213 49.72 -2.31 -2.18
C GLY A 213 49.44 -0.93 -1.56
N LEU A 214 48.46 -0.80 -0.66
CA LEU A 214 48.23 0.45 0.05
C LEU A 214 49.39 0.79 1.01
N PRO A 215 49.82 2.07 1.11
CA PRO A 215 50.93 2.45 1.99
C PRO A 215 50.58 2.39 3.48
N THR A 216 49.30 2.55 3.81
CA THR A 216 48.74 2.46 5.17
C THR A 216 47.27 2.08 5.08
N SER A 217 46.73 1.51 6.16
CA SER A 217 45.30 1.19 6.28
C SER A 217 44.41 2.42 6.49
N HIS A 218 44.98 3.59 6.81
CA HIS A 218 44.20 4.80 7.06
C HIS A 218 44.09 5.67 5.81
N VAL A 219 42.91 5.69 5.19
CA VAL A 219 42.61 6.52 4.01
C VAL A 219 41.70 7.69 4.41
N ARG A 220 42.14 8.92 4.13
CA ARG A 220 41.46 10.17 4.56
C ARG A 220 40.66 10.85 3.46
N SER A 221 41.15 10.77 2.22
CA SER A 221 40.54 11.43 1.08
C SER A 221 40.69 10.57 -0.16
N MET A 222 39.74 10.68 -1.09
CA MET A 222 39.76 9.95 -2.34
C MET A 222 39.27 10.84 -3.49
N ALA A 223 39.76 10.58 -4.69
CA ALA A 223 39.26 11.18 -5.93
C ALA A 223 39.53 10.26 -7.12
N GLU A 224 38.63 10.25 -8.11
CA GLU A 224 38.88 9.65 -9.41
C GLU A 224 39.37 10.74 -10.38
N ASP A 225 40.46 10.48 -11.10
CA ASP A 225 40.97 11.40 -12.12
C ASP A 225 40.26 11.23 -13.47
N ARG A 226 40.51 12.15 -14.41
CA ARG A 226 39.88 12.11 -15.73
C ARG A 226 40.21 10.89 -16.58
N VAL A 227 41.29 10.18 -16.27
CA VAL A 227 41.72 8.99 -17.00
C VAL A 227 41.07 7.73 -16.40
N GLY A 228 40.52 7.83 -15.19
CA GLY A 228 39.87 6.74 -14.45
C GLY A 228 40.78 6.09 -13.42
N HIS A 229 41.89 6.71 -13.04
CA HIS A 229 42.67 6.23 -11.90
C HIS A 229 42.09 6.76 -10.59
N LEU A 230 42.09 5.92 -9.57
CA LEU A 230 41.69 6.30 -8.22
C LEU A 230 42.90 6.76 -7.41
N TRP A 231 42.75 7.89 -6.73
CA TRP A 231 43.77 8.47 -5.87
C TRP A 231 43.30 8.42 -4.42
N PHE A 232 44.16 7.91 -3.54
CA PHE A 232 43.92 7.73 -2.11
C PHE A 232 44.90 8.58 -1.32
N GLY A 233 44.40 9.60 -0.63
CA GLY A 233 45.15 10.39 0.33
C GLY A 233 45.24 9.66 1.66
N THR A 234 46.46 9.48 2.16
CA THR A 234 46.72 8.68 3.37
C THR A 234 47.58 9.46 4.37
N ASP A 235 47.88 8.85 5.52
CA ASP A 235 48.83 9.39 6.51
C ASP A 235 50.31 9.24 6.08
N SER A 236 50.57 8.50 5.00
CA SER A 236 51.92 8.12 4.55
C SER A 236 52.17 8.46 3.07
N GLY A 237 51.50 9.51 2.56
CA GLY A 237 51.57 9.97 1.18
C GLY A 237 50.25 9.77 0.43
N VAL A 238 50.31 9.91 -0.89
CA VAL A 238 49.20 9.63 -1.79
C VAL A 238 49.46 8.36 -2.59
N CYS A 239 48.42 7.56 -2.80
CA CYS A 239 48.49 6.33 -3.57
C CYS A 239 47.57 6.41 -4.80
N ARG A 240 48.07 6.06 -5.98
CA ARG A 240 47.27 5.95 -7.22
C ARG A 240 47.03 4.49 -7.56
N TYR A 241 45.80 4.15 -7.91
CA TYR A 241 45.40 2.83 -8.39
C TYR A 241 44.85 2.91 -9.80
N ASP A 242 45.36 2.06 -10.68
CA ASP A 242 45.00 2.01 -12.10
C ASP A 242 44.04 0.87 -12.48
N GLY A 243 43.45 0.22 -11.47
CA GLY A 243 42.67 -1.01 -11.64
C GLY A 243 43.49 -2.29 -11.53
N ARG A 244 44.82 -2.20 -11.40
CA ARG A 244 45.70 -3.37 -11.24
C ARG A 244 46.75 -3.18 -10.16
N GLU A 245 47.44 -2.05 -10.15
CA GLU A 245 48.58 -1.80 -9.26
C GLU A 245 48.45 -0.47 -8.51
N PHE A 246 49.06 -0.42 -7.33
CA PHE A 246 49.15 0.76 -6.49
C PHE A 246 50.52 1.43 -6.65
N ALA A 247 50.53 2.74 -6.93
CA ALA A 247 51.73 3.56 -7.01
C ALA A 247 51.71 4.64 -5.92
N VAL A 248 52.73 4.67 -5.06
CA VAL A 248 52.80 5.57 -3.90
C VAL A 248 53.71 6.76 -4.19
N PHE A 249 53.27 7.96 -3.83
CA PHE A 249 54.02 9.20 -3.89
C PHE A 249 54.09 9.84 -2.49
N ALA A 250 55.28 10.25 -2.08
CA ALA A 250 55.54 10.87 -0.77
C ALA A 250 56.36 12.16 -0.92
N VAL A 251 56.78 12.76 0.20
CA VAL A 251 57.61 13.98 0.20
C VAL A 251 58.88 13.84 -0.65
N GLN A 252 59.47 12.64 -0.71
CA GLN A 252 60.65 12.36 -1.55
C GLN A 252 60.38 12.50 -3.06
N ASP A 253 59.12 12.40 -3.47
CA ASP A 253 58.67 12.51 -4.86
C ASP A 253 58.20 13.94 -5.22
N GLY A 254 58.24 14.86 -4.27
CA GLY A 254 57.90 16.28 -4.45
C GLY A 254 56.59 16.73 -3.78
N LEU A 255 55.91 15.85 -3.04
CA LEU A 255 54.71 16.19 -2.27
C LEU A 255 55.06 17.13 -1.09
N ALA A 256 54.23 18.13 -0.79
CA ALA A 256 54.50 19.10 0.28
C ALA A 256 54.52 18.48 1.69
N GLY A 257 53.69 17.46 1.92
CA GLY A 257 53.54 16.74 3.19
C GLY A 257 53.00 15.33 2.95
N ASN A 258 53.15 14.43 3.91
CA ASN A 258 52.73 13.04 3.75
C ASN A 258 51.27 12.81 4.19
N VAL A 259 50.67 13.72 4.97
CA VAL A 259 49.29 13.59 5.42
C VAL A 259 48.37 14.31 4.45
N VAL A 260 47.70 13.56 3.58
CA VAL A 260 46.86 14.13 2.52
C VAL A 260 45.40 14.20 2.96
N SER A 261 44.92 15.42 3.22
CA SER A 261 43.58 15.70 3.77
C SER A 261 42.50 15.87 2.70
N GLY A 262 42.87 16.22 1.48
CA GLY A 262 41.93 16.44 0.38
C GLY A 262 42.58 16.34 -0.99
N ILE A 263 41.81 15.89 -1.98
CA ILE A 263 42.24 15.71 -3.37
C ILE A 263 41.16 16.28 -4.29
N VAL A 264 41.54 17.13 -5.24
CA VAL A 264 40.63 17.70 -6.25
C VAL A 264 41.35 17.74 -7.59
N GLU A 265 40.70 17.30 -8.66
CA GLU A 265 41.15 17.57 -10.02
C GLU A 265 40.47 18.82 -10.55
N ASP A 266 41.24 19.77 -11.08
CA ASP A 266 40.71 21.02 -11.62
C ASP A 266 40.21 20.89 -13.08
N ARG A 267 39.65 21.97 -13.62
CA ARG A 267 39.18 22.00 -15.01
C ARG A 267 40.30 21.80 -16.04
N ALA A 268 41.53 22.16 -15.73
CA ALA A 268 42.69 21.97 -16.58
C ALA A 268 43.22 20.52 -16.56
N GLY A 269 42.75 19.68 -15.64
CA GLY A 269 43.20 18.30 -15.45
C GLY A 269 44.43 18.19 -14.54
N LEU A 270 44.71 19.22 -13.74
CA LEU A 270 45.76 19.18 -12.71
C LEU A 270 45.16 18.63 -11.41
N LEU A 271 45.92 17.76 -10.74
CA LEU A 271 45.53 17.20 -9.46
C LEU A 271 46.11 18.04 -8.32
N TRP A 272 45.26 18.47 -7.41
CA TRP A 272 45.62 19.28 -6.25
C TRP A 272 45.46 18.46 -4.97
N PHE A 273 46.49 18.47 -4.14
CA PHE A 273 46.58 17.72 -2.89
C PHE A 273 46.76 18.68 -1.72
N ALA A 274 45.79 18.70 -0.82
CA ALA A 274 45.88 19.40 0.45
C ALA A 274 46.69 18.56 1.43
N THR A 275 47.73 19.15 2.02
CA THR A 275 48.60 18.48 2.99
C THR A 275 48.73 19.30 4.27
N GLU A 276 49.29 18.67 5.31
CA GLU A 276 49.61 19.28 6.58
C GLU A 276 50.70 20.37 6.51
N ALA A 277 51.44 20.41 5.40
CA ALA A 277 52.61 21.27 5.22
C ALA A 277 52.54 22.20 3.99
N GLY A 278 51.53 22.04 3.13
CA GLY A 278 51.26 22.96 2.03
C GLY A 278 50.20 22.43 1.07
N LEU A 279 50.12 23.06 -0.10
CA LEU A 279 49.33 22.58 -1.23
C LEU A 279 50.27 22.02 -2.29
N SER A 280 49.98 20.84 -2.84
CA SER A 280 50.75 20.28 -3.97
C SER A 280 49.88 20.19 -5.22
N CYS A 281 50.41 20.59 -6.37
CA CYS A 281 49.78 20.47 -7.68
C CYS A 281 50.58 19.46 -8.53
N TYR A 282 49.91 18.50 -9.15
CA TYR A 282 50.51 17.47 -9.98
C TYR A 282 50.00 17.58 -11.42
N ASP A 283 50.93 17.66 -12.36
CA ASP A 283 50.65 17.80 -13.80
C ASP A 283 50.62 16.47 -14.57
N GLY A 284 50.65 15.34 -13.88
CA GLY A 284 50.83 14.01 -14.46
C GLY A 284 52.28 13.53 -14.48
N SER A 285 53.24 14.38 -14.13
CA SER A 285 54.66 14.03 -14.10
C SER A 285 55.42 14.56 -12.88
N THR A 286 55.15 15.79 -12.44
CA THR A 286 55.89 16.46 -11.37
C THR A 286 54.95 17.18 -10.40
N PHE A 287 55.39 17.29 -9.14
CA PHE A 287 54.71 18.07 -8.11
C PHE A 287 55.28 19.49 -8.02
N THR A 288 54.39 20.48 -7.98
CA THR A 288 54.70 21.87 -7.61
C THR A 288 54.04 22.16 -6.26
N THR A 289 54.79 22.67 -5.29
CA THR A 289 54.29 22.93 -3.94
C THR A 289 54.11 24.41 -3.67
N PHE A 290 53.12 24.75 -2.86
CA PHE A 290 52.80 26.11 -2.43
C PHE A 290 52.69 26.17 -0.91
N THR A 291 53.23 27.24 -0.32
CA THR A 291 53.28 27.49 1.13
C THR A 291 52.83 28.92 1.45
N THR A 292 52.94 29.33 2.71
CA THR A 292 52.74 30.72 3.15
C THR A 292 53.70 31.70 2.46
N GLU A 293 54.86 31.24 1.97
CA GLU A 293 55.78 32.08 1.18
C GLU A 293 55.19 32.44 -0.20
N ASP A 294 54.29 31.61 -0.71
CA ASP A 294 53.60 31.78 -2.00
C ASP A 294 52.26 32.52 -1.87
N GLY A 295 51.83 32.83 -0.64
CA GLY A 295 50.62 33.59 -0.35
C GLY A 295 49.45 32.79 0.26
N LEU A 296 49.65 31.51 0.61
CA LEU A 296 48.67 30.79 1.41
C LEU A 296 48.47 31.45 2.78
N ALA A 297 47.24 31.44 3.30
CA ALA A 297 46.95 31.97 4.64
C ALA A 297 47.59 31.12 5.75
N GLY A 298 47.78 29.83 5.50
CA GLY A 298 48.42 28.88 6.40
C GLY A 298 48.91 27.64 5.64
N ASN A 299 49.92 26.95 6.19
CA ASN A 299 50.52 25.79 5.53
C ASN A 299 49.70 24.51 5.67
N ALA A 300 48.90 24.37 6.73
CA ALA A 300 48.05 23.18 6.87
C ALA A 300 46.74 23.41 6.11
N VAL A 301 46.61 22.80 4.94
CA VAL A 301 45.43 22.88 4.09
C VAL A 301 44.49 21.73 4.46
N THR A 302 43.21 22.04 4.70
CA THR A 302 42.24 21.04 5.20
C THR A 302 41.19 20.65 4.18
N ALA A 303 40.79 21.55 3.28
CA ALA A 303 39.82 21.26 2.23
C ALA A 303 40.08 22.14 0.99
N LEU A 304 39.63 21.63 -0.16
CA LEU A 304 39.78 22.24 -1.49
C LEU A 304 38.43 22.19 -2.21
N CYS A 305 38.11 23.23 -2.96
CA CYS A 305 36.93 23.25 -3.83
C CYS A 305 37.19 24.16 -5.03
N GLU A 306 37.09 23.63 -6.25
CA GLU A 306 37.11 24.44 -7.47
C GLU A 306 35.72 25.07 -7.68
N ASP A 307 35.67 26.39 -7.88
CA ASP A 307 34.44 27.10 -8.22
C ASP A 307 34.12 27.02 -9.73
N ARG A 308 32.88 27.38 -10.06
CA ARG A 308 32.40 27.37 -11.44
C ARG A 308 33.12 28.32 -12.38
N GLN A 309 33.87 29.30 -11.88
CA GLN A 309 34.67 30.23 -12.67
C GLN A 309 36.11 29.72 -12.88
N GLY A 310 36.47 28.57 -12.29
CA GLY A 310 37.81 27.98 -12.35
C GLY A 310 38.76 28.51 -11.29
N GLY A 311 38.25 29.24 -10.28
CA GLY A 311 39.04 29.63 -9.11
C GLY A 311 39.06 28.51 -8.08
N MET A 312 40.19 28.32 -7.38
CA MET A 312 40.30 27.33 -6.31
C MET A 312 40.06 27.99 -4.96
N TRP A 313 39.16 27.43 -4.15
CA TRP A 313 38.98 27.82 -2.76
C TRP A 313 39.66 26.82 -1.86
N LEU A 314 40.35 27.31 -0.82
CA LEU A 314 41.12 26.50 0.10
C LEU A 314 40.88 26.95 1.54
N SER A 315 40.59 26.01 2.42
CA SER A 315 40.62 26.25 3.86
C SER A 315 41.97 25.85 4.43
N THR A 316 42.55 26.72 5.25
CA THR A 316 43.83 26.50 5.91
C THR A 316 43.73 26.78 7.41
N ASN A 317 44.72 26.35 8.19
CA ASN A 317 44.83 26.74 9.60
C ASN A 317 45.03 28.26 9.83
N GLY A 318 45.28 29.05 8.78
CA GLY A 318 45.33 30.51 8.82
C GLY A 318 44.08 31.21 8.27
N GLY A 319 43.07 30.46 7.80
CA GLY A 319 41.82 30.99 7.24
C GLY A 319 41.54 30.54 5.80
N LEU A 320 40.52 31.15 5.19
CA LEU A 320 40.06 30.87 3.84
C LEU A 320 40.89 31.63 2.80
N CYS A 321 41.32 30.93 1.76
CA CYS A 321 42.06 31.46 0.61
C CYS A 321 41.31 31.19 -0.69
N GLN A 322 41.44 32.11 -1.64
CA GLN A 322 41.04 31.93 -3.03
C GLN A 322 42.28 32.03 -3.93
N TYR A 323 42.42 31.11 -4.87
CA TYR A 323 43.45 31.09 -5.90
C TYR A 323 42.81 31.38 -7.26
N ASP A 324 43.28 32.42 -7.93
CA ASP A 324 42.75 32.89 -9.23
C ASP A 324 43.49 32.28 -10.45
N GLY A 325 44.30 31.24 -10.23
CA GLY A 325 45.21 30.68 -11.24
C GLY A 325 46.56 31.39 -11.33
N ARG A 326 46.79 32.47 -10.56
CA ARG A 326 48.06 33.20 -10.52
C ARG A 326 48.55 33.49 -9.11
N GLN A 327 47.66 33.88 -8.20
CA GLN A 327 48.00 34.32 -6.85
C GLN A 327 46.95 33.86 -5.84
N PHE A 328 47.37 33.70 -4.59
CA PHE A 328 46.48 33.44 -3.47
C PHE A 328 46.00 34.75 -2.83
N ARG A 329 44.70 34.82 -2.54
CA ARG A 329 44.07 35.93 -1.83
C ARG A 329 43.39 35.41 -0.57
N THR A 330 43.85 35.89 0.59
CA THR A 330 43.23 35.58 1.88
C THR A 330 41.96 36.38 2.09
N MET A 331 40.90 35.71 2.54
CA MET A 331 39.63 36.35 2.93
C MET A 331 39.72 36.82 4.38
N VAL A 332 39.41 38.09 4.63
CA VAL A 332 39.51 38.72 5.96
C VAL A 332 38.19 38.58 6.71
N SER A 333 38.24 38.30 8.02
CA SER A 333 37.10 37.94 8.90
C SER A 333 36.02 39.01 9.12
N SER A 334 36.10 40.19 8.50
CA SER A 334 35.17 41.30 8.74
C SER A 334 33.76 41.13 8.14
N GLN A 335 33.44 39.96 7.58
CA GLN A 335 32.23 39.73 6.78
C GLN A 335 31.22 38.73 7.40
N ASN A 336 31.09 38.58 8.73
CA ASN A 336 30.19 37.60 9.37
C ASN A 336 30.47 36.12 9.02
N ILE A 337 31.72 35.81 8.67
CA ILE A 337 32.20 34.43 8.46
C ILE A 337 32.51 33.83 9.83
N LEU A 338 32.04 32.61 10.11
CA LEU A 338 32.44 31.88 11.31
C LEU A 338 33.92 31.48 11.21
N THR A 339 34.74 31.86 12.19
CA THR A 339 36.20 31.66 12.19
C THR A 339 36.62 30.50 13.09
N GLY A 340 36.02 29.33 12.87
CA GLY A 340 36.31 28.12 13.66
C GLY A 340 37.80 27.78 13.71
N GLN A 341 38.22 27.12 14.79
CA GLN A 341 39.62 26.67 14.97
C GLN A 341 40.02 25.58 13.97
N SER A 342 39.04 24.91 13.36
CA SER A 342 39.22 23.90 12.30
C SER A 342 38.14 24.05 11.23
N PHE A 343 38.54 23.90 9.96
CA PHE A 343 37.64 23.90 8.81
C PHE A 343 37.42 22.45 8.37
N GLY A 344 36.17 22.00 8.38
CA GLY A 344 35.79 20.63 8.08
C GLY A 344 35.39 20.41 6.62
N ALA A 345 34.72 21.38 5.99
CA ALA A 345 34.17 21.18 4.64
C ALA A 345 34.13 22.47 3.82
N LEU A 346 34.26 22.32 2.50
CA LEU A 346 34.13 23.38 1.52
C LEU A 346 33.42 22.85 0.27
N PHE A 347 32.33 23.50 -0.12
CA PHE A 347 31.46 23.00 -1.20
C PHE A 347 30.79 24.16 -1.94
N GLN A 348 30.63 24.06 -3.26
CA GLN A 348 29.83 25.01 -4.04
C GLN A 348 28.57 24.32 -4.57
N ASP A 349 27.40 24.87 -4.23
CA ASP A 349 26.12 24.32 -4.68
C ASP A 349 25.81 24.63 -6.17
N ARG A 350 24.75 24.02 -6.69
CA ARG A 350 24.33 24.20 -8.08
C ARG A 350 23.80 25.60 -8.38
N GLN A 351 23.54 26.43 -7.38
CA GLN A 351 23.17 27.83 -7.55
C GLN A 351 24.41 28.74 -7.59
N GLY A 352 25.59 28.20 -7.27
CA GLY A 352 26.88 28.89 -7.23
C GLY A 352 27.22 29.47 -5.87
N HIS A 353 26.44 29.18 -4.83
CA HIS A 353 26.75 29.61 -3.48
C HIS A 353 27.85 28.75 -2.88
N LEU A 354 28.82 29.39 -2.24
CA LEU A 354 29.90 28.70 -1.56
C LEU A 354 29.49 28.43 -0.11
N TRP A 355 29.68 27.21 0.35
CA TRP A 355 29.37 26.74 1.69
C TRP A 355 30.66 26.33 2.40
N LEU A 356 30.82 26.83 3.61
CA LEU A 356 31.99 26.63 4.46
C LEU A 356 31.57 26.02 5.79
N GLY A 357 31.93 24.76 6.01
CA GLY A 357 31.72 24.05 7.26
C GLY A 357 32.91 24.23 8.21
N THR A 358 32.62 24.60 9.46
CA THR A 358 33.61 24.83 10.52
C THR A 358 33.20 24.09 11.79
N ASP A 359 34.05 24.13 12.83
CA ASP A 359 33.67 23.65 14.16
C ASP A 359 32.62 24.55 14.88
N ASP A 360 32.40 25.77 14.39
CA ASP A 360 31.49 26.76 14.98
C ASP A 360 30.14 26.88 14.24
N GLY A 361 29.95 26.12 13.17
CA GLY A 361 28.75 26.13 12.32
C GLY A 361 29.08 26.17 10.83
N VAL A 362 28.11 26.57 10.01
CA VAL A 362 28.25 26.67 8.56
C VAL A 362 28.00 28.10 8.07
N SER A 363 28.82 28.58 7.14
CA SER A 363 28.65 29.88 6.48
C SER A 363 28.39 29.70 4.98
N ARG A 364 27.38 30.39 4.46
CA ARG A 364 27.04 30.46 3.03
C ARG A 364 27.42 31.82 2.45
N TYR A 365 28.04 31.83 1.27
CA TYR A 365 28.34 33.01 0.48
C TYR A 365 27.61 32.99 -0.85
N ASP A 366 26.81 34.02 -1.12
CA ASP A 366 26.04 34.13 -2.35
C ASP A 366 26.79 34.84 -3.51
N GLY A 367 28.05 35.20 -3.30
CA GLY A 367 28.84 36.05 -4.21
C GLY A 367 28.88 37.52 -3.80
N SER A 368 28.07 37.93 -2.83
CA SER A 368 28.01 39.30 -2.32
C SER A 368 27.98 39.38 -0.79
N THR A 369 27.24 38.48 -0.13
CA THR A 369 27.01 38.48 1.31
C THR A 369 27.23 37.10 1.91
N TRP A 370 27.69 37.09 3.16
CA TRP A 370 27.82 35.89 3.97
C TRP A 370 26.66 35.80 4.97
N VAL A 371 26.12 34.60 5.11
CA VAL A 371 25.11 34.25 6.11
C VAL A 371 25.58 33.01 6.84
N SER A 372 25.55 33.03 8.16
CA SER A 372 26.04 31.94 9.02
C SER A 372 24.91 31.29 9.79
N PHE A 373 25.02 29.98 10.01
CA PHE A 373 24.03 29.15 10.68
C PHE A 373 24.71 28.29 11.75
N THR A 374 24.07 28.21 12.91
CA THR A 374 24.52 27.47 14.10
C THR A 374 23.40 26.55 14.61
N THR A 375 23.64 25.85 15.72
CA THR A 375 22.59 25.09 16.43
C THR A 375 21.43 25.96 16.90
N GLN A 376 21.64 27.26 17.12
CA GLN A 376 20.54 28.19 17.43
C GLN A 376 19.61 28.42 16.23
N ASP A 377 20.12 28.18 15.03
CA ASP A 377 19.42 28.34 13.76
C ASP A 377 18.83 27.02 13.23
N GLY A 378 18.92 25.93 14.00
CA GLY A 378 18.36 24.62 13.65
C GLY A 378 19.35 23.58 13.11
N LEU A 379 20.65 23.88 13.09
CA LEU A 379 21.69 22.91 12.72
C LEU A 379 21.80 21.81 13.81
N ALA A 380 22.03 20.55 13.42
CA ALA A 380 22.16 19.42 14.36
C ALA A 380 23.33 19.61 15.33
N SER A 381 24.47 20.08 14.81
CA SER A 381 25.64 20.43 15.59
C SER A 381 26.49 21.45 14.83
N ASN A 382 27.17 22.32 15.58
CA ASN A 382 28.07 23.32 15.00
C ASN A 382 29.28 22.69 14.30
N GLY A 383 29.70 21.49 14.71
CA GLY A 383 30.85 20.82 14.09
C GLY A 383 30.50 20.19 12.75
N VAL A 384 30.63 20.94 11.65
CA VAL A 384 30.31 20.49 10.29
C VAL A 384 31.54 19.87 9.63
N ARG A 385 31.43 18.60 9.22
CA ARG A 385 32.53 17.78 8.67
C ARG A 385 32.47 17.61 7.16
N THR A 386 31.28 17.61 6.58
CA THR A 386 31.10 17.35 5.14
C THR A 386 29.79 17.97 4.65
N ILE A 387 29.73 18.30 3.36
CA ILE A 387 28.58 18.92 2.71
C ILE A 387 28.42 18.26 1.34
N CYS A 388 27.20 17.83 1.00
CA CYS A 388 26.83 17.26 -0.30
C CYS A 388 25.51 17.88 -0.77
N GLU A 389 25.30 18.00 -2.09
CA GLU A 389 24.02 18.38 -2.69
C GLU A 389 23.44 17.18 -3.43
N ASP A 390 22.18 16.84 -3.11
CA ASP A 390 21.49 15.72 -3.77
C ASP A 390 20.96 16.10 -5.18
N HIS A 391 20.45 15.11 -5.92
CA HIS A 391 19.90 15.31 -7.25
C HIS A 391 18.70 16.27 -7.27
N GLU A 392 17.93 16.38 -6.18
CA GLU A 392 16.78 17.29 -6.05
C GLU A 392 17.18 18.73 -5.63
N GLY A 393 18.46 18.95 -5.27
CA GLY A 393 19.02 20.25 -4.91
C GLY A 393 18.96 20.60 -3.42
N HIS A 394 18.72 19.61 -2.54
CA HIS A 394 18.86 19.80 -1.10
C HIS A 394 20.31 19.62 -0.68
N LEU A 395 20.75 20.40 0.30
CA LEU A 395 22.08 20.27 0.87
C LEU A 395 22.03 19.40 2.12
N TRP A 396 22.94 18.44 2.20
CA TRP A 396 23.12 17.53 3.31
C TRP A 396 24.45 17.82 3.99
N LEU A 397 24.40 18.10 5.29
CA LEU A 397 25.56 18.43 6.10
C LEU A 397 25.78 17.31 7.11
N GLY A 398 26.95 16.67 7.04
CA GLY A 398 27.42 15.74 8.06
C GLY A 398 28.04 16.51 9.20
N THR A 399 27.52 16.29 10.41
CA THR A 399 28.02 16.97 11.62
C THR A 399 28.51 15.96 12.65
N ILE A 400 29.12 16.45 13.73
CA ILE A 400 29.48 15.62 14.88
C ILE A 400 28.26 15.19 15.74
N GLY A 401 27.07 15.70 15.45
CA GLY A 401 25.83 15.44 16.20
C GLY A 401 24.66 14.92 15.36
N GLY A 402 24.93 14.50 14.13
CA GLY A 402 23.95 13.94 13.19
C GLY A 402 24.05 14.59 11.80
N LEU A 403 23.00 14.40 11.00
CA LEU A 403 22.83 15.04 9.69
C LEU A 403 21.94 16.26 9.80
N SER A 404 22.23 17.29 9.00
CA SER A 404 21.32 18.42 8.78
C SER A 404 21.05 18.57 7.30
N ARG A 405 19.79 18.51 6.90
CA ARG A 405 19.36 18.76 5.52
C ARG A 405 18.77 20.16 5.40
N TYR A 406 19.23 20.92 4.41
CA TYR A 406 18.73 22.25 4.08
C TYR A 406 17.87 22.20 2.82
N ASP A 407 16.61 22.66 2.93
CA ASP A 407 15.64 22.64 1.81
C ASP A 407 15.61 23.93 0.97
N GLY A 408 16.45 24.90 1.29
CA GLY A 408 16.53 26.18 0.60
C GLY A 408 15.27 27.04 0.77
N SER A 409 15.04 27.99 -0.15
CA SER A 409 13.94 28.96 -0.06
C SER A 409 12.59 28.47 -0.62
N THR A 410 12.39 27.15 -0.68
CA THR A 410 11.22 26.54 -1.31
C THR A 410 9.92 26.97 -0.62
N PHE A 411 9.90 26.93 0.71
CA PHE A 411 8.83 27.50 1.53
C PHE A 411 9.40 28.63 2.39
N VAL A 412 8.73 29.78 2.37
CA VAL A 412 9.04 30.91 3.26
C VAL A 412 7.74 31.33 3.93
N THR A 413 7.71 31.28 5.26
CA THR A 413 6.55 31.68 6.06
C THR A 413 6.77 33.06 6.64
N PHE A 414 5.71 33.86 6.66
CA PHE A 414 5.69 35.16 7.31
C PHE A 414 4.63 35.14 8.40
N THR A 415 5.01 35.65 9.57
CA THR A 415 4.22 35.65 10.81
C THR A 415 4.21 37.05 11.43
N ALA A 416 3.68 37.15 12.66
CA ALA A 416 3.73 38.40 13.41
C ALA A 416 5.16 38.88 13.72
N GLN A 417 6.14 37.98 13.77
CA GLN A 417 7.54 38.35 13.98
C GLN A 417 8.13 39.09 12.77
N ASP A 418 7.60 38.84 11.58
CA ASP A 418 8.04 39.44 10.31
C ASP A 418 7.33 40.76 9.98
N GLY A 419 6.36 41.17 10.81
CA GLY A 419 5.61 42.43 10.66
C GLY A 419 4.15 42.27 10.23
N LEU A 420 3.61 41.06 10.14
CA LEU A 420 2.16 40.87 9.97
C LEU A 420 1.41 41.25 11.25
N SER A 421 0.33 42.03 11.12
CA SER A 421 -0.44 42.47 12.29
C SER A 421 -1.25 41.36 12.97
N ASN A 422 -1.53 40.27 12.24
CA ASN A 422 -2.23 39.09 12.72
C ASN A 422 -1.86 37.87 11.86
N THR A 423 -2.13 36.66 12.35
CA THR A 423 -1.72 35.42 11.69
C THR A 423 -2.84 34.75 10.90
N THR A 424 -4.12 35.11 11.09
CA THR A 424 -5.21 34.54 10.28
C THR A 424 -5.49 35.38 9.04
N ILE A 425 -5.16 34.83 7.86
CA ILE A 425 -5.27 35.48 6.55
C ILE A 425 -6.48 34.92 5.79
N PHE A 426 -7.46 35.77 5.48
CA PHE A 426 -8.66 35.37 4.73
C PHE A 426 -8.57 35.60 3.23
N SER A 427 -7.80 36.61 2.79
CA SER A 427 -7.73 36.99 1.37
C SER A 427 -6.33 37.47 1.03
N ILE A 428 -5.86 37.12 -0.16
CA ILE A 428 -4.61 37.64 -0.73
C ILE A 428 -4.90 38.14 -2.15
N ILE A 429 -4.37 39.29 -2.51
CA ILE A 429 -4.30 39.76 -3.90
C ILE A 429 -2.94 40.37 -4.18
N GLN A 430 -2.53 40.39 -5.45
CA GLN A 430 -1.43 41.21 -5.93
C GLN A 430 -1.99 42.38 -6.72
N ASP A 431 -1.65 43.61 -6.33
CA ASP A 431 -2.12 44.80 -7.03
C ASP A 431 -1.36 45.06 -8.34
N ARG A 432 -1.80 46.04 -9.14
CA ARG A 432 -1.11 46.45 -10.37
C ARG A 432 0.33 46.93 -10.19
N SER A 433 0.69 47.48 -9.04
CA SER A 433 2.07 47.91 -8.76
C SER A 433 3.01 46.73 -8.46
N GLY A 434 2.46 45.57 -8.11
CA GLY A 434 3.19 44.36 -7.80
C GLY A 434 3.19 44.01 -6.31
N ASP A 435 2.57 44.84 -5.47
CA ASP A 435 2.52 44.64 -4.04
C ASP A 435 1.43 43.65 -3.66
N LEU A 436 1.68 42.92 -2.58
CA LEU A 436 0.75 41.93 -2.05
C LEU A 436 -0.07 42.54 -0.92
N TRP A 437 -1.38 42.30 -0.96
CA TRP A 437 -2.32 42.78 0.05
C TRP A 437 -3.01 41.61 0.73
N PHE A 438 -3.00 41.62 2.06
CA PHE A 438 -3.52 40.56 2.92
C PHE A 438 -4.70 41.07 3.75
N GLY A 439 -5.86 40.45 3.60
CA GLY A 439 -7.03 40.68 4.43
C GLY A 439 -6.99 39.81 5.68
N LEU A 440 -6.99 40.42 6.86
CA LEU A 440 -6.76 39.71 8.12
C LEU A 440 -8.01 39.63 9.01
N ARG A 441 -8.09 38.57 9.80
CA ARG A 441 -9.10 38.47 10.87
C ARG A 441 -8.73 39.41 12.02
N ARG A 442 -9.46 40.51 12.17
CA ARG A 442 -9.26 41.55 13.21
C ARG A 442 -7.91 42.29 13.15
N GLY A 443 -7.11 42.08 12.10
CA GLY A 443 -5.80 42.73 11.89
C GLY A 443 -5.81 43.88 10.87
N GLY A 444 -6.95 44.15 10.23
CA GLY A 444 -7.07 45.12 9.15
C GLY A 444 -6.57 44.57 7.82
N VAL A 445 -5.83 45.40 7.08
CA VAL A 445 -5.20 45.03 5.82
C VAL A 445 -3.68 45.24 5.93
N CYS A 446 -2.88 44.25 5.55
CA CYS A 446 -1.42 44.41 5.43
C CYS A 446 -1.02 44.48 3.96
N ARG A 447 -0.14 45.41 3.61
CA ARG A 447 0.55 45.51 2.31
C ARG A 447 2.00 45.04 2.46
N TYR A 448 2.50 44.30 1.49
CA TYR A 448 3.89 43.87 1.40
C TYR A 448 4.49 44.28 0.06
N ASP A 449 5.57 45.05 0.14
CA ASP A 449 6.28 45.64 -1.02
C ASP A 449 7.42 44.74 -1.57
N GLY A 450 7.49 43.50 -1.10
CA GLY A 450 8.60 42.59 -1.38
C GLY A 450 9.73 42.62 -0.33
N ARG A 451 9.69 43.55 0.62
CA ARG A 451 10.67 43.67 1.71
C ARG A 451 10.03 43.90 3.08
N ASN A 452 9.06 44.81 3.17
CA ASN A 452 8.46 45.25 4.42
C ASN A 452 6.93 45.12 4.42
N PHE A 453 6.37 44.88 5.60
CA PHE A 453 4.93 44.93 5.83
C PHE A 453 4.49 46.32 6.32
N THR A 454 3.40 46.84 5.75
CA THR A 454 2.70 48.05 6.21
C THR A 454 1.25 47.70 6.53
N THR A 455 0.74 48.08 7.69
CA THR A 455 -0.62 47.73 8.14
C THR A 455 -1.56 48.93 8.12
N PHE A 456 -2.77 48.74 7.62
CA PHE A 456 -3.87 49.70 7.63
C PHE A 456 -5.01 49.20 8.51
N THR A 457 -5.45 50.06 9.42
CA THR A 457 -6.47 49.77 10.44
C THR A 457 -7.55 50.85 10.46
N THR A 458 -8.47 50.76 11.42
CA THR A 458 -9.44 51.82 11.71
C THR A 458 -8.81 53.18 12.02
N GLN A 459 -7.54 53.23 12.44
CA GLN A 459 -6.84 54.50 12.65
C GLN A 459 -6.47 55.18 11.32
N ASP A 460 -6.35 54.40 10.24
CA ASP A 460 -5.94 54.85 8.91
C ASP A 460 -7.15 55.10 7.98
N GLY A 461 -8.38 54.89 8.48
CA GLY A 461 -9.63 55.13 7.74
C GLY A 461 -10.41 53.87 7.34
N LEU A 462 -9.91 52.66 7.62
CA LEU A 462 -10.65 51.43 7.38
C LEU A 462 -11.89 51.35 8.29
N ALA A 463 -13.06 50.92 7.80
CA ALA A 463 -14.27 50.90 8.63
C ALA A 463 -14.20 49.91 9.81
N ILE A 464 -13.54 48.77 9.63
CA ILE A 464 -13.34 47.75 10.67
C ILE A 464 -12.15 46.85 10.32
N ASN A 465 -11.44 46.36 11.33
CA ASN A 465 -10.24 45.54 11.15
C ASN A 465 -10.53 44.07 10.77
N SER A 466 -11.78 43.67 10.55
CA SER A 466 -12.14 42.30 10.16
C SER A 466 -12.47 42.22 8.68
N VAL A 467 -11.48 41.84 7.88
CA VAL A 467 -11.53 41.87 6.41
C VAL A 467 -11.75 40.47 5.86
N ARG A 468 -12.80 40.28 5.05
CA ARG A 468 -13.17 38.98 4.46
C ARG A 468 -12.55 38.76 3.08
N LYS A 469 -12.63 39.76 2.22
CA LYS A 469 -12.16 39.70 0.83
C LYS A 469 -11.56 41.03 0.43
N ILE A 470 -10.53 40.99 -0.40
CA ILE A 470 -9.99 42.17 -1.09
C ILE A 470 -10.07 41.90 -2.58
N PHE A 471 -10.47 42.89 -3.36
CA PHE A 471 -10.57 42.84 -4.82
C PHE A 471 -10.06 44.15 -5.41
N GLU A 472 -9.21 44.10 -6.45
CA GLU A 472 -8.77 45.30 -7.18
C GLU A 472 -9.66 45.51 -8.42
N ASP A 473 -10.28 46.68 -8.55
CA ASP A 473 -11.06 47.03 -9.73
C ASP A 473 -10.18 47.42 -10.94
N ARG A 474 -10.80 47.57 -12.11
CA ARG A 474 -10.08 47.96 -13.33
C ARG A 474 -9.48 49.37 -13.29
N ALA A 475 -9.87 50.22 -12.36
CA ALA A 475 -9.28 51.54 -12.17
C ALA A 475 -8.08 51.51 -11.18
N GLY A 476 -7.85 50.37 -10.51
CA GLY A 476 -6.77 50.19 -9.53
C GLY A 476 -7.19 50.51 -8.10
N HIS A 477 -8.48 50.68 -7.82
CA HIS A 477 -8.96 50.85 -6.45
C HIS A 477 -9.14 49.49 -5.78
N LEU A 478 -8.81 49.40 -4.50
CA LEU A 478 -9.04 48.20 -3.70
C LEU A 478 -10.41 48.26 -3.04
N TRP A 479 -11.24 47.26 -3.29
CA TRP A 479 -12.51 47.03 -2.63
C TRP A 479 -12.34 45.97 -1.56
N ILE A 480 -12.62 46.36 -0.31
CA ILE A 480 -12.35 45.59 0.89
C ILE A 480 -13.70 45.24 1.54
N ALA A 481 -14.07 43.96 1.44
CA ALA A 481 -15.26 43.40 2.08
C ALA A 481 -15.03 43.27 3.58
N THR A 482 -15.93 43.85 4.38
CA THR A 482 -15.80 43.84 5.84
C THR A 482 -16.93 43.09 6.52
N GLN A 483 -16.62 42.50 7.68
CA GLN A 483 -17.62 41.82 8.50
C GLN A 483 -18.38 42.83 9.38
N GLY A 484 -19.42 43.45 8.83
CA GLY A 484 -20.41 44.23 9.58
C GLY A 484 -20.35 45.76 9.41
N SER A 485 -19.44 46.29 8.60
CA SER A 485 -19.28 47.74 8.38
C SER A 485 -19.34 48.14 6.89
N GLY A 486 -19.97 47.33 6.04
CA GLY A 486 -20.13 47.57 4.61
C GLY A 486 -18.87 47.21 3.80
N VAL A 487 -18.71 47.86 2.64
CA VAL A 487 -17.54 47.69 1.77
C VAL A 487 -16.71 48.97 1.77
N CYS A 488 -15.40 48.85 1.95
CA CYS A 488 -14.47 49.98 1.89
C CYS A 488 -13.78 50.01 0.52
N ARG A 489 -13.73 51.17 -0.14
CA ARG A 489 -12.93 51.40 -1.33
C ARG A 489 -11.70 52.23 -0.97
N TYR A 490 -10.51 51.77 -1.34
CA TYR A 490 -9.25 52.46 -1.16
C TYR A 490 -8.69 52.91 -2.51
N ASP A 491 -8.40 54.21 -2.64
CA ASP A 491 -7.93 54.82 -3.89
C ASP A 491 -6.40 54.97 -3.98
N GLY A 492 -5.66 54.36 -3.04
CA GLY A 492 -4.22 54.54 -2.87
C GLY A 492 -3.84 55.62 -1.85
N GLN A 493 -4.80 56.43 -1.38
CA GLN A 493 -4.59 57.45 -0.35
C GLN A 493 -5.65 57.41 0.75
N ASN A 494 -6.94 57.30 0.39
CA ASN A 494 -8.07 57.41 1.30
C ASN A 494 -8.99 56.20 1.22
N PHE A 495 -9.63 55.88 2.35
CA PHE A 495 -10.71 54.90 2.43
C PHE A 495 -12.07 55.61 2.34
N THR A 496 -12.96 55.08 1.50
CA THR A 496 -14.37 55.47 1.41
C THR A 496 -15.23 54.26 1.72
N THR A 497 -16.18 54.38 2.66
CA THR A 497 -17.03 53.26 3.08
C THR A 497 -18.43 53.41 2.54
N PHE A 498 -18.97 52.35 1.95
CA PHE A 498 -20.36 52.26 1.50
C PHE A 498 -21.14 51.30 2.40
N THR A 499 -22.33 51.73 2.81
CA THR A 499 -23.19 51.03 3.77
C THR A 499 -24.63 50.94 3.25
N THR A 500 -25.52 50.34 4.03
CA THR A 500 -26.96 50.36 3.74
C THR A 500 -27.55 51.77 3.59
N ALA A 501 -26.93 52.81 4.18
CA ALA A 501 -27.35 54.19 3.98
C ALA A 501 -27.08 54.71 2.55
N ASP A 502 -26.13 54.10 1.85
CA ASP A 502 -25.73 54.44 0.48
C ASP A 502 -26.48 53.60 -0.57
N GLY A 503 -27.29 52.63 -0.14
CA GLY A 503 -28.06 51.72 -1.00
C GLY A 503 -27.52 50.29 -1.09
N LEU A 504 -26.48 49.94 -0.32
CA LEU A 504 -26.00 48.57 -0.21
C LEU A 504 -27.06 47.66 0.46
N ALA A 505 -27.19 46.42 0.02
CA ALA A 505 -28.19 45.48 0.54
C ALA A 505 -28.01 45.13 2.03
N GLY A 506 -26.76 44.98 2.47
CA GLY A 506 -26.38 44.60 3.83
C GLY A 506 -24.98 45.10 4.20
N ASN A 507 -24.63 45.08 5.49
CA ASN A 507 -23.34 45.63 5.96
C ASN A 507 -22.30 44.53 6.24
N SER A 508 -22.65 43.26 6.20
CA SER A 508 -21.71 42.13 6.26
C SER A 508 -21.42 41.62 4.86
N VAL A 509 -20.33 42.11 4.28
CA VAL A 509 -19.95 41.79 2.90
C VAL A 509 -19.11 40.52 2.87
N GLU A 510 -19.55 39.53 2.09
CA GLU A 510 -18.87 38.23 1.96
C GLU A 510 -17.86 38.24 0.81
N THR A 511 -18.25 38.76 -0.34
CA THR A 511 -17.39 38.82 -1.53
C THR A 511 -17.72 40.00 -2.43
N VAL A 512 -16.74 40.40 -3.25
CA VAL A 512 -16.83 41.50 -4.21
C VAL A 512 -16.21 41.04 -5.52
N PHE A 513 -16.85 41.39 -6.63
CA PHE A 513 -16.44 41.01 -7.99
C PHE A 513 -16.77 42.11 -8.99
N GLN A 514 -15.95 42.30 -10.03
CA GLN A 514 -16.27 43.20 -11.15
C GLN A 514 -16.54 42.39 -12.41
N ASP A 515 -17.71 42.60 -13.04
CA ASP A 515 -18.03 41.95 -14.30
C ASP A 515 -17.32 42.56 -15.51
N ARG A 516 -17.53 41.95 -16.68
CA ARG A 516 -16.92 42.42 -17.93
C ARG A 516 -17.40 43.79 -18.38
N GLU A 517 -18.61 44.21 -18.01
CA GLU A 517 -19.20 45.51 -18.32
C GLU A 517 -18.69 46.63 -17.38
N GLY A 518 -18.07 46.25 -16.27
CA GLY A 518 -17.47 47.15 -15.29
C GLY A 518 -18.31 47.38 -14.05
N HIS A 519 -19.45 46.70 -13.91
CA HIS A 519 -20.29 46.77 -12.72
C HIS A 519 -19.67 46.00 -11.56
N MET A 520 -19.73 46.58 -10.36
CA MET A 520 -19.28 45.93 -9.13
C MET A 520 -20.44 45.15 -8.53
N TRP A 521 -20.27 43.85 -8.36
CA TRP A 521 -21.19 42.95 -7.68
C TRP A 521 -20.69 42.67 -6.27
N ILE A 522 -21.52 42.97 -5.28
CA ILE A 522 -21.18 42.93 -3.86
C ILE A 522 -22.20 42.04 -3.16
N ALA A 523 -21.76 40.87 -2.71
CA ALA A 523 -22.60 39.93 -1.98
C ALA A 523 -22.60 40.26 -0.48
N THR A 524 -23.79 40.32 0.10
CA THR A 524 -24.01 40.65 1.51
C THR A 524 -24.83 39.56 2.20
N GLU A 525 -25.00 39.65 3.51
CA GLU A 525 -25.90 38.81 4.30
C GLU A 525 -27.39 38.96 3.93
N ALA A 526 -27.75 40.04 3.23
CA ALA A 526 -29.12 40.42 2.89
C ALA A 526 -29.41 40.44 1.38
N GLY A 527 -28.51 39.88 0.56
CA GLY A 527 -28.67 39.80 -0.89
C GLY A 527 -27.47 40.35 -1.67
N LEU A 528 -27.66 40.54 -2.97
CA LEU A 528 -26.62 40.94 -3.92
C LEU A 528 -26.83 42.39 -4.35
N SER A 529 -25.81 43.24 -4.21
CA SER A 529 -25.84 44.62 -4.70
C SER A 529 -24.98 44.78 -5.94
N ARG A 530 -25.53 45.37 -7.01
CA ARG A 530 -24.78 45.81 -8.18
C ARG A 530 -24.57 47.32 -8.12
N TYR A 531 -23.33 47.76 -8.25
CA TYR A 531 -22.93 49.16 -8.27
C TYR A 531 -22.38 49.54 -9.65
N ASP A 532 -22.98 50.57 -10.26
CA ASP A 532 -22.64 51.05 -11.61
C ASP A 532 -21.59 52.18 -11.62
N GLY A 533 -21.05 52.53 -10.46
CA GLY A 533 -20.17 53.69 -10.27
C GLY A 533 -20.88 54.91 -9.67
N GLN A 534 -22.21 54.90 -9.59
CA GLN A 534 -23.03 55.96 -9.00
C GLN A 534 -24.09 55.42 -8.04
N ASN A 535 -24.85 54.41 -8.45
CA ASN A 535 -26.00 53.88 -7.72
C ASN A 535 -25.86 52.39 -7.42
N PHE A 536 -26.45 51.96 -6.31
CA PHE A 536 -26.63 50.56 -5.97
C PHE A 536 -28.01 50.06 -6.42
N THR A 537 -28.04 48.87 -7.00
CA THR A 537 -29.26 48.10 -7.30
C THR A 537 -29.19 46.78 -6.55
N THR A 538 -30.18 46.48 -5.72
CA THR A 538 -30.23 45.25 -4.92
C THR A 538 -31.05 44.18 -5.62
N PHE A 539 -30.56 42.95 -5.56
CA PHE A 539 -31.24 41.74 -6.02
C PHE A 539 -31.39 40.78 -4.84
N THR A 540 -32.57 40.19 -4.71
CA THR A 540 -32.95 39.25 -3.66
C THR A 540 -33.59 37.99 -4.26
N THR A 541 -34.03 37.07 -3.41
CA THR A 541 -34.88 35.94 -3.82
C THR A 541 -36.15 36.35 -4.58
N GLU A 542 -36.70 37.55 -4.34
CA GLU A 542 -37.85 38.08 -5.10
C GLU A 542 -37.49 38.40 -6.56
N ASP A 543 -36.22 38.67 -6.84
CA ASP A 543 -35.69 39.00 -8.17
C ASP A 543 -35.18 37.76 -8.93
N GLY A 544 -35.31 36.57 -8.34
CA GLY A 544 -34.95 35.29 -8.95
C GLY A 544 -33.65 34.65 -8.44
N LEU A 545 -32.98 35.22 -7.43
CA LEU A 545 -31.88 34.53 -6.74
C LEU A 545 -32.40 33.29 -6.00
N ALA A 546 -31.62 32.22 -5.98
CA ALA A 546 -32.00 31.01 -5.24
C ALA A 546 -31.91 31.20 -3.72
N TYR A 547 -31.00 32.07 -3.26
CA TYR A 547 -30.80 32.42 -1.86
C TYR A 547 -30.10 33.77 -1.73
N ASP A 548 -30.31 34.49 -0.63
CA ASP A 548 -29.73 35.82 -0.45
C ASP A 548 -28.26 35.77 0.02
N HIS A 549 -27.83 34.71 0.73
CA HIS A 549 -26.45 34.57 1.23
C HIS A 549 -25.53 33.94 0.18
N ILE A 550 -24.89 34.80 -0.61
CA ILE A 550 -23.92 34.42 -1.65
C ILE A 550 -22.49 34.44 -1.08
N THR A 551 -21.75 33.38 -1.34
CA THR A 551 -20.38 33.16 -0.83
C THR A 551 -19.33 33.32 -1.93
N ALA A 552 -19.68 33.10 -3.19
CA ALA A 552 -18.78 33.24 -4.34
C ALA A 552 -19.52 33.80 -5.55
N ILE A 553 -18.82 34.64 -6.33
CA ILE A 553 -19.28 35.18 -7.60
C ILE A 553 -18.18 34.97 -8.63
N TYR A 554 -18.54 34.48 -9.82
CA TYR A 554 -17.62 34.30 -10.93
C TYR A 554 -18.31 34.56 -12.27
N GLN A 555 -17.57 35.07 -13.27
CA GLN A 555 -18.07 35.21 -14.64
C GLN A 555 -17.28 34.30 -15.58
N ASP A 556 -17.97 33.35 -16.22
CA ASP A 556 -17.34 32.39 -17.12
C ASP A 556 -16.95 33.00 -18.48
N SER A 557 -16.14 32.27 -19.26
CA SER A 557 -15.72 32.65 -20.61
C SER A 557 -16.88 32.92 -21.56
N ARG A 558 -18.06 32.37 -21.29
CA ARG A 558 -19.30 32.53 -22.08
C ARG A 558 -20.20 33.66 -21.57
N GLU A 559 -19.69 34.52 -20.70
CA GLU A 559 -20.37 35.69 -20.12
C GLU A 559 -21.47 35.38 -19.10
N ASN A 560 -21.67 34.11 -18.71
CA ASN A 560 -22.62 33.80 -17.65
C ASN A 560 -22.03 34.16 -16.27
N LEU A 561 -22.89 34.68 -15.40
CA LEU A 561 -22.56 34.89 -13.99
C LEU A 561 -22.94 33.65 -13.18
N TRP A 562 -22.06 33.24 -12.29
CA TRP A 562 -22.23 32.11 -11.39
C TRP A 562 -22.22 32.59 -9.94
N PHE A 563 -23.23 32.18 -9.19
CA PHE A 563 -23.44 32.56 -7.80
C PHE A 563 -23.42 31.31 -6.92
N GLY A 564 -22.40 31.17 -6.10
CA GLY A 564 -22.30 30.11 -5.10
C GLY A 564 -22.99 30.52 -3.82
N TYR A 565 -23.77 29.61 -3.23
CA TYR A 565 -24.51 29.86 -1.99
C TYR A 565 -23.97 29.04 -0.84
N ARG A 566 -24.26 29.48 0.39
CA ARG A 566 -23.84 28.76 1.59
C ARG A 566 -24.50 27.38 1.76
N HIS A 567 -25.73 27.21 1.25
CA HIS A 567 -26.57 26.02 1.52
C HIS A 567 -27.48 25.53 0.37
N ILE A 568 -27.53 26.22 -0.78
CA ILE A 568 -28.51 25.94 -1.86
C ILE A 568 -27.83 25.55 -3.20
N GLY A 569 -26.51 25.37 -3.21
CA GLY A 569 -25.74 24.96 -4.38
C GLY A 569 -25.19 26.17 -5.15
N VAL A 570 -25.32 26.13 -6.48
CA VAL A 570 -24.83 27.19 -7.37
C VAL A 570 -25.85 27.56 -8.43
N SER A 571 -26.04 28.85 -8.68
CA SER A 571 -26.89 29.34 -9.77
C SER A 571 -26.07 29.91 -10.91
N ARG A 572 -26.43 29.57 -12.14
CA ARG A 572 -25.96 30.22 -13.36
C ARG A 572 -27.00 31.25 -13.82
N TYR A 573 -26.54 32.44 -14.17
CA TYR A 573 -27.32 33.52 -14.75
C TYR A 573 -26.79 33.85 -16.15
N ASP A 574 -27.63 33.69 -17.17
CA ASP A 574 -27.29 33.93 -18.58
C ASP A 574 -27.63 35.35 -19.07
N GLY A 575 -27.91 36.27 -18.14
CA GLY A 575 -28.43 37.61 -18.44
C GLY A 575 -29.95 37.69 -18.54
N ARG A 576 -30.66 36.55 -18.49
CA ARG A 576 -32.14 36.50 -18.54
C ARG A 576 -32.74 35.58 -17.49
N ASN A 577 -32.19 34.39 -17.29
CA ASN A 577 -32.74 33.34 -16.43
C ASN A 577 -31.68 32.81 -15.46
N PHE A 578 -32.15 32.39 -14.28
CA PHE A 578 -31.36 31.62 -13.32
C PHE A 578 -31.60 30.12 -13.51
N ALA A 579 -30.53 29.35 -13.50
CA ALA A 579 -30.56 27.89 -13.42
C ALA A 579 -29.73 27.44 -12.22
N THR A 580 -30.37 26.80 -11.24
CA THR A 580 -29.72 26.34 -10.00
C THR A 580 -29.35 24.87 -10.10
N PHE A 581 -28.15 24.54 -9.66
CA PHE A 581 -27.61 23.18 -9.58
C PHE A 581 -27.37 22.82 -8.12
N VAL A 582 -27.85 21.65 -7.71
CA VAL A 582 -27.75 21.10 -6.35
C VAL A 582 -27.09 19.72 -6.37
N THR A 583 -26.93 19.12 -5.19
CA THR A 583 -26.44 17.73 -5.03
C THR A 583 -27.20 16.71 -5.87
N ALA A 584 -28.52 16.89 -6.04
CA ALA A 584 -29.33 16.02 -6.91
C ALA A 584 -28.93 16.08 -8.41
N ASP A 585 -28.30 17.17 -8.85
CA ASP A 585 -27.79 17.35 -10.22
C ASP A 585 -26.35 16.81 -10.39
N GLY A 586 -25.72 16.35 -9.31
CA GLY A 586 -24.35 15.82 -9.29
C GLY A 586 -23.31 16.72 -8.63
N LEU A 587 -23.70 17.88 -8.10
CA LEU A 587 -22.81 18.74 -7.31
C LEU A 587 -22.37 18.00 -6.04
N ALA A 588 -21.12 18.20 -5.61
CA ALA A 588 -20.54 17.49 -4.47
C ALA A 588 -21.21 17.86 -3.14
N GLY A 589 -21.69 19.10 -3.03
CA GLY A 589 -22.34 19.62 -1.84
C GLY A 589 -23.01 20.96 -2.09
N ASP A 590 -24.09 21.24 -1.36
CA ASP A 590 -24.92 22.43 -1.58
C ASP A 590 -24.34 23.72 -0.96
N GLY A 591 -23.19 23.66 -0.29
CA GLY A 591 -22.48 24.85 0.16
C GLY A 591 -21.28 25.15 -0.72
N VAL A 592 -21.37 26.11 -1.62
CA VAL A 592 -20.32 26.44 -2.60
C VAL A 592 -19.51 27.65 -2.14
N ALA A 593 -18.26 27.44 -1.73
CA ALA A 593 -17.39 28.48 -1.18
C ALA A 593 -16.46 29.11 -2.22
N ALA A 594 -16.17 28.41 -3.32
CA ALA A 594 -15.26 28.89 -4.37
C ALA A 594 -15.72 28.44 -5.76
N ILE A 595 -15.43 29.29 -6.76
CA ILE A 595 -15.72 29.03 -8.17
C ILE A 595 -14.49 29.45 -8.99
N CYS A 596 -14.04 28.59 -9.90
CA CYS A 596 -12.94 28.86 -10.83
C CYS A 596 -13.25 28.22 -12.18
N GLU A 597 -12.86 28.86 -13.28
CA GLU A 597 -12.84 28.23 -14.61
C GLU A 597 -11.39 27.92 -14.97
N ASP A 598 -11.14 26.70 -15.45
CA ASP A 598 -9.82 26.33 -15.97
C ASP A 598 -9.65 26.76 -17.44
N ARG A 599 -8.42 26.67 -17.96
CA ARG A 599 -8.08 26.99 -19.36
C ARG A 599 -8.75 26.08 -20.38
N ALA A 600 -9.25 24.91 -19.97
CA ALA A 600 -10.04 24.03 -20.82
C ALA A 600 -11.54 24.45 -20.87
N GLY A 601 -11.92 25.48 -20.11
CA GLY A 601 -13.29 26.00 -20.03
C GLY A 601 -14.20 25.17 -19.12
N GLN A 602 -13.63 24.35 -18.23
CA GLN A 602 -14.38 23.58 -17.24
C GLN A 602 -14.50 24.39 -15.95
N LEU A 603 -15.67 24.35 -15.33
CA LEU A 603 -15.93 25.06 -14.09
C LEU A 603 -15.69 24.16 -12.89
N TRP A 604 -15.04 24.71 -11.88
CA TRP A 604 -14.67 24.03 -10.65
C TRP A 604 -15.35 24.71 -9.47
N PHE A 605 -16.02 23.91 -8.64
CA PHE A 605 -16.81 24.35 -7.49
C PHE A 605 -16.24 23.73 -6.21
N GLY A 606 -15.71 24.56 -5.32
CA GLY A 606 -15.26 24.15 -4.01
C GLY A 606 -16.43 24.13 -3.04
N THR A 607 -16.69 22.99 -2.41
CA THR A 607 -17.87 22.81 -1.55
C THR A 607 -17.50 22.70 -0.06
N ASN A 608 -18.49 22.93 0.81
CA ASN A 608 -18.38 22.81 2.26
C ASN A 608 -18.75 21.40 2.72
N GLY A 609 -17.85 20.44 2.51
CA GLY A 609 -17.95 19.08 3.06
C GLY A 609 -18.15 17.99 2.03
N GLY A 610 -18.47 18.34 0.78
CA GLY A 610 -18.63 17.41 -0.34
C GLY A 610 -17.36 17.18 -1.16
N GLY A 611 -16.34 18.03 -1.04
CA GLY A 611 -15.16 18.05 -1.89
C GLY A 611 -15.26 19.10 -2.99
N VAL A 612 -14.75 18.76 -4.17
CA VAL A 612 -14.73 19.65 -5.34
C VAL A 612 -15.52 19.03 -6.47
N SER A 613 -16.36 19.82 -7.15
CA SER A 613 -17.02 19.40 -8.39
C SER A 613 -16.46 20.10 -9.60
N ARG A 614 -16.17 19.34 -10.64
CA ARG A 614 -15.83 19.80 -11.98
C ARG A 614 -17.03 19.67 -12.90
N TYR A 615 -17.36 20.72 -13.64
CA TYR A 615 -18.47 20.78 -14.56
C TYR A 615 -17.98 21.06 -15.98
N ASP A 616 -18.27 20.13 -16.88
CA ASP A 616 -17.87 20.20 -18.29
C ASP A 616 -18.88 20.96 -19.18
N GLY A 617 -19.91 21.56 -18.58
CA GLY A 617 -21.04 22.17 -19.27
C GLY A 617 -22.25 21.25 -19.46
N ARG A 618 -22.15 19.98 -19.07
CA ARG A 618 -23.23 18.98 -19.15
C ARG A 618 -23.40 18.21 -17.84
N SER A 619 -22.31 17.77 -17.22
CA SER A 619 -22.32 16.88 -16.06
C SER A 619 -21.26 17.27 -15.04
N PHE A 620 -21.48 16.86 -13.79
CA PHE A 620 -20.53 17.06 -12.70
C PHE A 620 -19.69 15.80 -12.45
N THR A 621 -18.39 15.99 -12.24
CA THR A 621 -17.47 14.99 -11.69
C THR A 621 -17.01 15.46 -10.31
N THR A 622 -17.13 14.63 -9.29
CA THR A 622 -16.79 15.00 -7.90
C THR A 622 -15.49 14.35 -7.45
N PHE A 623 -14.66 15.12 -6.77
CA PHE A 623 -13.39 14.71 -6.18
C PHE A 623 -13.40 14.97 -4.67
N THR A 624 -12.97 13.98 -3.90
CA THR A 624 -13.02 13.94 -2.45
C THR A 624 -11.68 13.53 -1.85
N THR A 625 -11.60 13.42 -0.52
CA THR A 625 -10.45 12.86 0.17
C THR A 625 -10.09 11.44 -0.25
N ARG A 626 -11.05 10.67 -0.79
CA ARG A 626 -10.78 9.33 -1.36
C ARG A 626 -9.96 9.40 -2.66
N ASP A 627 -10.04 10.53 -3.37
CA ASP A 627 -9.33 10.77 -4.62
C ASP A 627 -7.96 11.44 -4.40
N GLY A 628 -7.65 11.81 -3.15
CA GLY A 628 -6.40 12.46 -2.74
C GLY A 628 -6.52 13.94 -2.36
N LEU A 629 -7.73 14.51 -2.37
CA LEU A 629 -7.97 15.87 -1.88
C LEU A 629 -7.66 15.96 -0.37
N ALA A 630 -7.04 17.04 0.09
CA ALA A 630 -6.61 17.17 1.49
C ALA A 630 -7.79 17.25 2.49
N SER A 631 -8.92 17.83 2.08
CA SER A 631 -10.14 17.91 2.88
C SER A 631 -11.34 18.18 1.98
N ASN A 632 -12.50 17.64 2.34
CA ASN A 632 -13.74 17.83 1.57
C ASN A 632 -14.36 19.24 1.76
N VAL A 633 -13.75 20.11 2.56
CA VAL A 633 -14.15 21.51 2.68
C VAL A 633 -13.10 22.37 1.97
N VAL A 634 -13.50 22.98 0.85
CA VAL A 634 -12.60 23.74 -0.05
C VAL A 634 -13.03 25.19 -0.13
N TRP A 635 -12.14 26.11 0.27
CA TRP A 635 -12.43 27.55 0.37
C TRP A 635 -11.87 28.40 -0.76
N SER A 636 -10.85 27.93 -1.48
CA SER A 636 -10.28 28.65 -2.62
C SER A 636 -9.82 27.68 -3.70
N ILE A 637 -9.94 28.12 -4.95
CA ILE A 637 -9.50 27.40 -6.15
C ILE A 637 -8.82 28.40 -7.08
N ILE A 638 -7.65 28.03 -7.59
CA ILE A 638 -7.00 28.73 -8.71
C ILE A 638 -6.42 27.72 -9.69
N GLU A 639 -6.28 28.10 -10.95
CA GLU A 639 -5.36 27.45 -11.88
C GLU A 639 -4.11 28.31 -12.03
N ASP A 640 -2.95 27.69 -11.84
CA ASP A 640 -1.67 28.36 -11.96
C ASP A 640 -1.19 28.47 -13.43
N ARG A 641 -0.09 29.18 -13.68
CA ARG A 641 0.50 29.33 -15.03
C ARG A 641 1.02 28.04 -15.65
N ALA A 642 1.25 26.99 -14.87
CA ALA A 642 1.63 25.67 -15.38
C ALA A 642 0.43 24.80 -15.76
N GLY A 643 -0.80 25.23 -15.48
CA GLY A 643 -2.01 24.49 -15.80
C GLY A 643 -2.49 23.58 -14.69
N GLN A 644 -1.96 23.75 -13.48
CA GLN A 644 -2.32 22.93 -12.34
C GLN A 644 -3.30 23.68 -11.44
N LEU A 645 -4.27 22.94 -10.93
CA LEU A 645 -5.28 23.46 -10.03
C LEU A 645 -4.79 23.36 -8.59
N TRP A 646 -5.03 24.42 -7.82
CA TRP A 646 -4.70 24.50 -6.41
C TRP A 646 -5.95 24.75 -5.59
N PHE A 647 -6.07 24.03 -4.49
CA PHE A 647 -7.24 24.04 -3.60
C PHE A 647 -6.79 24.39 -2.18
N GLY A 648 -7.29 25.49 -1.63
CA GLY A 648 -7.15 25.80 -0.21
C GLY A 648 -8.24 25.09 0.60
N THR A 649 -7.87 24.28 1.59
CA THR A 649 -8.81 23.40 2.31
C THR A 649 -8.86 23.64 3.81
N ASN A 650 -9.89 23.09 4.48
CA ASN A 650 -10.04 23.17 5.93
C ASN A 650 -9.30 22.03 6.64
N GLY A 651 -8.19 22.34 7.29
CA GLY A 651 -7.50 21.46 8.24
C GLY A 651 -6.59 20.42 7.59
N GLY A 652 -6.74 20.13 6.30
CA GLY A 652 -5.87 19.25 5.52
C GLY A 652 -4.70 19.95 4.80
N GLY A 653 -4.67 21.29 4.82
CA GLY A 653 -3.69 22.09 4.10
C GLY A 653 -4.15 22.51 2.70
N ALA A 654 -3.23 22.51 1.73
CA ALA A 654 -3.55 22.80 0.33
C ALA A 654 -3.45 21.53 -0.52
N SER A 655 -4.21 21.44 -1.61
CA SER A 655 -4.07 20.37 -2.60
C SER A 655 -3.70 20.93 -3.96
N ARG A 656 -2.88 20.20 -4.71
CA ARG A 656 -2.52 20.48 -6.11
C ARG A 656 -3.01 19.34 -6.98
N TYR A 657 -3.47 19.64 -8.19
CA TYR A 657 -4.00 18.66 -9.14
C TYR A 657 -3.55 18.99 -10.56
N ASP A 658 -3.08 17.99 -11.30
CA ASP A 658 -2.60 18.11 -12.68
C ASP A 658 -3.59 17.58 -13.74
N GLY A 659 -4.80 17.17 -13.32
CA GLY A 659 -5.76 16.46 -14.19
C GLY A 659 -5.77 14.95 -14.00
N HIS A 660 -4.81 14.38 -13.26
CA HIS A 660 -4.67 12.95 -13.02
C HIS A 660 -4.49 12.59 -11.55
N SER A 661 -3.67 13.33 -10.81
CA SER A 661 -3.24 13.01 -9.45
C SER A 661 -3.29 14.23 -8.54
N PHE A 662 -3.65 13.99 -7.27
CA PHE A 662 -3.61 15.01 -6.22
C PHE A 662 -2.34 14.89 -5.39
N ALA A 663 -1.68 16.02 -5.12
CA ALA A 663 -0.64 16.14 -4.10
C ALA A 663 -1.12 17.07 -2.98
N THR A 664 -0.72 16.81 -1.73
CA THR A 664 -1.18 17.58 -0.56
C THR A 664 -0.05 18.26 0.19
N PHE A 665 -0.25 19.53 0.51
CA PHE A 665 0.72 20.39 1.20
C PHE A 665 0.22 20.72 2.60
N THR A 666 1.04 20.55 3.62
CA THR A 666 0.71 20.77 5.04
C THR A 666 1.81 21.54 5.77
N THR A 667 1.63 21.77 7.06
CA THR A 667 2.65 22.31 7.96
C THR A 667 3.92 21.47 7.98
N LEU A 668 3.84 20.17 7.70
CA LEU A 668 5.03 19.31 7.59
C LEU A 668 5.86 19.64 6.34
N ASP A 669 5.25 20.16 5.27
CA ASP A 669 5.99 20.59 4.08
C ASP A 669 6.41 22.07 4.13
N GLY A 670 5.97 22.82 5.15
CA GLY A 670 6.36 24.23 5.34
C GLY A 670 5.23 25.24 5.20
N LEU A 671 3.96 24.80 5.11
CA LEU A 671 2.84 25.73 5.27
C LEU A 671 2.82 26.31 6.69
N ALA A 672 2.43 27.57 6.84
CA ALA A 672 2.30 28.21 8.15
C ALA A 672 1.16 27.59 8.96
N GLY A 673 0.09 27.13 8.30
CA GLY A 673 -1.05 26.45 8.91
C GLY A 673 -1.80 25.56 7.92
N ASN A 674 -2.54 24.57 8.44
CA ASN A 674 -3.28 23.58 7.63
C ASN A 674 -4.71 24.00 7.28
N MET A 675 -5.17 25.16 7.76
CA MET A 675 -6.40 25.74 7.26
C MET A 675 -6.01 26.82 6.26
N VAL A 676 -6.36 26.64 4.98
CA VAL A 676 -5.89 27.49 3.86
C VAL A 676 -7.09 28.18 3.20
N TRP A 677 -7.26 29.48 3.48
CA TRP A 677 -8.42 30.26 3.01
C TRP A 677 -8.24 30.81 1.60
N SER A 678 -7.01 31.13 1.22
CA SER A 678 -6.72 31.80 -0.05
C SER A 678 -5.44 31.26 -0.64
N VAL A 679 -5.45 31.02 -1.95
CA VAL A 679 -4.27 30.69 -2.74
C VAL A 679 -4.22 31.65 -3.92
N ILE A 680 -3.06 32.23 -4.21
CA ILE A 680 -2.81 33.03 -5.43
C ILE A 680 -1.43 32.73 -6.00
N GLU A 681 -1.23 32.98 -7.30
CA GLU A 681 0.09 33.03 -7.93
C GLU A 681 0.48 34.47 -8.23
N ASP A 682 1.64 34.92 -7.76
CA ASP A 682 2.16 36.26 -8.04
C ASP A 682 2.75 36.38 -9.47
N ARG A 683 3.12 37.58 -9.90
CA ARG A 683 3.76 37.82 -11.22
C ARG A 683 5.14 37.18 -11.39
N ALA A 684 5.84 36.86 -10.31
CA ALA A 684 7.12 36.18 -10.36
C ALA A 684 6.95 34.64 -10.45
N GLY A 685 5.73 34.13 -10.31
CA GLY A 685 5.41 32.71 -10.38
C GLY A 685 5.47 31.99 -9.04
N HIS A 686 5.53 32.73 -7.93
CA HIS A 686 5.43 32.12 -6.59
C HIS A 686 3.96 31.98 -6.18
N LEU A 687 3.66 30.88 -5.52
CA LEU A 687 2.35 30.66 -4.91
C LEU A 687 2.33 31.20 -3.49
N TRP A 688 1.22 31.82 -3.11
CA TRP A 688 1.02 32.39 -1.78
C TRP A 688 -0.22 31.78 -1.14
N PHE A 689 -0.07 31.25 0.07
CA PHE A 689 -1.10 30.57 0.85
C PHE A 689 -1.45 31.38 2.09
N GLY A 690 -2.69 31.86 2.16
CA GLY A 690 -3.24 32.52 3.34
C GLY A 690 -3.80 31.49 4.32
N THR A 691 -3.21 31.41 5.52
CA THR A 691 -3.51 30.37 6.50
C THR A 691 -4.04 30.94 7.82
N ASN A 692 -4.35 30.08 8.80
CA ASN A 692 -4.70 30.49 10.16
C ASN A 692 -3.51 30.97 11.00
N HIS A 693 -2.27 30.69 10.56
CA HIS A 693 -1.04 30.91 11.33
C HIS A 693 0.01 31.75 10.59
N GLY A 694 -0.36 32.37 9.47
CA GLY A 694 0.49 33.28 8.70
C GLY A 694 0.23 33.16 7.21
N VAL A 695 1.14 33.72 6.42
CA VAL A 695 1.17 33.52 4.97
C VAL A 695 2.41 32.72 4.60
N THR A 696 2.26 31.77 3.67
CA THR A 696 3.37 31.00 3.12
C THR A 696 3.58 31.36 1.66
N ARG A 697 4.80 31.71 1.28
CA ARG A 697 5.25 31.76 -0.11
C ARG A 697 5.91 30.43 -0.47
N PHE A 698 5.47 29.84 -1.57
CA PHE A 698 6.05 28.64 -2.17
C PHE A 698 6.67 28.98 -3.53
N ARG A 699 7.93 28.63 -3.68
CA ARG A 699 8.66 28.69 -4.94
C ARG A 699 8.74 27.29 -5.52
N ARG A 700 8.38 27.15 -6.80
CA ARG A 700 8.54 25.88 -7.51
C ARG A 700 10.00 25.48 -7.61
N THR A 701 10.25 24.20 -7.41
CA THR A 701 11.52 23.51 -7.57
C THR A 701 11.73 23.09 -9.02
N VAL A 702 12.96 22.70 -9.36
CA VAL A 702 13.26 22.09 -10.66
C VAL A 702 12.57 20.72 -10.72
N ALA A 703 12.00 20.38 -11.87
CA ALA A 703 11.38 19.09 -12.06
C ALA A 703 12.47 18.00 -12.18
N THR A 704 12.56 17.18 -11.15
CA THR A 704 13.42 15.98 -11.09
C THR A 704 12.52 14.77 -10.96
N PRO A 705 12.44 13.89 -11.98
CA PRO A 705 11.64 12.69 -11.92
C PRO A 705 12.09 11.77 -10.78
N PRO A 706 11.18 11.35 -9.87
CA PRO A 706 11.54 10.43 -8.80
C PRO A 706 11.76 9.01 -9.37
N PRO A 707 12.83 8.29 -9.01
CA PRO A 707 12.95 6.88 -9.37
C PRO A 707 11.92 6.03 -8.61
N VAL A 708 11.54 4.91 -9.20
CA VAL A 708 10.56 3.96 -8.67
C VAL A 708 11.08 2.54 -8.83
N TYR A 709 10.89 1.71 -7.81
CA TYR A 709 11.40 0.35 -7.74
C TYR A 709 10.29 -0.60 -7.28
N ILE A 710 10.29 -1.82 -7.82
CA ILE A 710 9.45 -2.90 -7.32
C ILE A 710 10.31 -3.74 -6.40
N ASP A 711 9.94 -3.76 -5.12
CA ASP A 711 10.70 -4.46 -4.08
C ASP A 711 10.46 -5.97 -4.15
N ALA A 712 9.20 -6.37 -4.36
CA ALA A 712 8.83 -7.77 -4.45
C ALA A 712 7.44 -8.00 -5.05
N VAL A 713 7.26 -9.21 -5.58
CA VAL A 713 5.94 -9.83 -5.78
C VAL A 713 5.74 -10.86 -4.68
N VAL A 714 4.66 -10.72 -3.91
CA VAL A 714 4.35 -11.56 -2.74
C VAL A 714 3.09 -12.35 -3.02
N ALA A 715 3.20 -13.67 -3.06
CA ALA A 715 2.05 -14.57 -3.20
C ALA A 715 2.17 -15.72 -2.19
N ASP A 716 2.49 -16.93 -2.66
CA ASP A 716 2.92 -18.06 -1.83
C ASP A 716 4.34 -17.85 -1.27
N LEU A 717 5.22 -17.26 -2.06
CA LEU A 717 6.56 -16.86 -1.71
C LEU A 717 6.76 -15.36 -1.97
N ARG A 718 7.87 -14.82 -1.46
CA ARG A 718 8.38 -13.48 -1.81
C ARG A 718 9.36 -13.64 -2.97
N TYR A 719 9.01 -13.12 -4.12
CA TYR A 719 9.84 -13.08 -5.32
C TYR A 719 10.45 -11.68 -5.44
N GLU A 720 11.73 -11.59 -5.75
CA GLU A 720 12.38 -10.31 -6.03
C GLU A 720 11.74 -9.64 -7.25
N GLY A 721 11.70 -8.31 -7.27
CA GLY A 721 11.06 -7.53 -8.33
C GLY A 721 11.76 -7.57 -9.69
N ASP A 722 12.88 -8.30 -9.80
CA ASP A 722 13.72 -8.37 -10.99
C ASP A 722 13.44 -9.66 -11.77
N GLY A 723 12.62 -9.55 -12.83
CA GLY A 723 12.42 -10.61 -13.83
C GLY A 723 10.99 -11.12 -13.96
N GLU A 724 10.85 -12.30 -14.58
CA GLU A 724 9.57 -12.98 -14.77
C GLU A 724 9.22 -13.83 -13.54
N VAL A 725 8.09 -13.52 -12.92
CA VAL A 725 7.54 -14.28 -11.78
C VAL A 725 6.48 -15.24 -12.29
N VAL A 726 6.64 -16.53 -12.01
CA VAL A 726 5.69 -17.57 -12.42
C VAL A 726 4.97 -18.11 -11.18
N LEU A 727 3.64 -17.97 -11.13
CA LEU A 727 2.80 -18.39 -10.02
C LEU A 727 1.81 -19.48 -10.45
N PRO A 728 1.58 -20.53 -9.64
CA PRO A 728 0.47 -21.45 -9.89
C PRO A 728 -0.88 -20.78 -9.59
N LEU A 729 -1.96 -21.24 -10.23
CA LEU A 729 -3.32 -20.76 -9.97
C LEU A 729 -3.77 -20.93 -8.51
N SER A 730 -3.15 -21.86 -7.78
CA SER A 730 -3.37 -22.08 -6.35
C SER A 730 -2.64 -21.08 -5.44
N ALA A 731 -1.77 -20.25 -6.00
CA ALA A 731 -1.20 -19.12 -5.27
C ALA A 731 -2.36 -18.21 -4.82
N GLY A 732 -2.33 -17.81 -3.54
CA GLY A 732 -3.37 -16.98 -2.94
C GLY A 732 -3.41 -15.55 -3.51
N PRO A 733 -3.80 -14.55 -2.70
CA PRO A 733 -3.70 -13.15 -3.10
C PRO A 733 -2.26 -12.80 -3.53
N VAL A 734 -2.13 -12.12 -4.67
CA VAL A 734 -0.85 -11.65 -5.20
C VAL A 734 -0.72 -10.17 -4.86
N ALA A 735 0.28 -9.82 -4.08
CA ALA A 735 0.61 -8.47 -3.71
C ALA A 735 1.90 -7.98 -4.39
N PHE A 736 1.90 -6.73 -4.83
CA PHE A 736 3.07 -6.04 -5.35
C PHE A 736 3.53 -5.03 -4.31
N GLU A 737 4.78 -5.11 -3.89
CA GLU A 737 5.44 -4.15 -2.99
C GLU A 737 6.41 -3.31 -3.80
N PHE A 738 6.36 -1.99 -3.62
CA PHE A 738 7.14 -1.03 -4.41
C PHE A 738 7.36 0.27 -3.64
N HIS A 739 8.40 1.01 -3.97
CA HIS A 739 8.65 2.33 -3.40
C HIS A 739 9.19 3.30 -4.45
N GLY A 740 8.97 4.60 -4.20
CA GLY A 740 9.57 5.69 -4.94
C GLY A 740 10.48 6.51 -4.03
N MET A 741 11.58 7.02 -4.58
CA MET A 741 12.51 7.85 -3.83
C MET A 741 12.34 9.33 -4.18
N SER A 742 12.21 10.17 -3.16
CA SER A 742 12.22 11.63 -3.27
C SER A 742 12.47 12.22 -1.88
N PHE A 743 13.43 13.13 -1.78
CA PHE A 743 13.79 13.79 -0.53
C PHE A 743 12.86 14.97 -0.22
N LYS A 744 12.28 15.61 -1.23
CA LYS A 744 11.30 16.68 -1.08
C LYS A 744 9.89 16.18 -0.72
N THR A 745 9.55 14.94 -1.08
CA THR A 745 8.23 14.37 -0.79
C THR A 745 8.26 13.69 0.58
N ARG A 746 7.37 14.10 1.49
CA ARG A 746 7.31 13.48 2.83
C ARG A 746 6.89 12.00 2.76
N PRO A 747 7.32 11.17 3.72
CA PRO A 747 6.88 9.77 3.81
C PRO A 747 5.34 9.64 3.77
N GLY A 748 4.84 8.69 2.97
CA GLY A 748 3.42 8.42 2.80
C GLY A 748 2.63 9.45 1.97
N ALA A 749 3.25 10.52 1.48
CA ALA A 749 2.58 11.49 0.59
C ALA A 749 2.87 11.25 -0.91
N MET A 750 3.86 10.42 -1.23
CA MET A 750 4.13 9.97 -2.59
C MET A 750 2.88 9.33 -3.18
N VAL A 751 2.55 9.67 -4.42
CA VAL A 751 1.44 9.05 -5.15
C VAL A 751 2.02 8.06 -6.15
N TYR A 752 1.47 6.87 -6.20
CA TYR A 752 1.82 5.85 -7.15
C TYR A 752 0.70 5.65 -8.16
N ARG A 753 1.06 5.69 -9.43
CA ARG A 753 0.15 5.39 -10.55
C ARG A 753 0.44 4.00 -11.03
N TYR A 754 -0.49 3.08 -10.87
CA TYR A 754 -0.27 1.67 -11.20
C TYR A 754 -1.37 1.09 -12.09
N ARG A 755 -1.04 -0.03 -12.75
CA ARG A 755 -2.01 -0.92 -13.42
C ARG A 755 -1.42 -2.32 -13.56
N LEU A 756 -2.30 -3.32 -13.66
CA LEU A 756 -1.92 -4.68 -14.03
C LEU A 756 -2.40 -4.99 -15.45
N MET A 757 -1.52 -4.79 -16.43
CA MET A 757 -1.80 -5.09 -17.82
C MET A 757 -2.11 -6.57 -17.99
N GLY A 758 -3.17 -6.90 -18.75
CA GLY A 758 -3.74 -8.25 -18.84
C GLY A 758 -4.96 -8.46 -17.94
N PHE A 759 -5.08 -7.71 -16.85
CA PHE A 759 -6.24 -7.71 -15.95
C PHE A 759 -7.06 -6.42 -16.10
N GLU A 760 -6.40 -5.27 -16.05
CA GLU A 760 -7.01 -3.95 -16.24
C GLU A 760 -6.19 -3.05 -17.17
N ARG A 761 -6.87 -2.12 -17.86
CA ARG A 761 -6.22 -1.18 -18.79
C ARG A 761 -6.06 0.24 -18.22
N ALA A 762 -6.93 0.62 -17.28
CA ALA A 762 -6.95 1.97 -16.72
C ALA A 762 -5.91 2.11 -15.61
N TRP A 763 -5.27 3.28 -15.55
CA TRP A 763 -4.38 3.64 -14.45
C TRP A 763 -5.19 3.96 -13.19
N ARG A 764 -4.67 3.55 -12.03
CA ARG A 764 -5.20 3.91 -10.72
C ARG A 764 -4.13 4.61 -9.89
N ASN A 765 -4.57 5.42 -8.93
CA ASN A 765 -3.68 6.13 -8.02
C ASN A 765 -3.81 5.53 -6.61
N VAL A 766 -2.69 5.44 -5.90
CA VAL A 766 -2.64 5.01 -4.49
C VAL A 766 -1.47 5.70 -3.78
N GLN A 767 -1.54 5.85 -2.47
CA GLN A 767 -0.40 6.35 -1.67
C GLN A 767 0.32 5.25 -0.89
N GLN A 768 -0.30 4.07 -0.79
CA GLN A 768 0.28 2.89 -0.18
C GLN A 768 1.29 2.24 -1.12
N CYS A 769 2.40 1.77 -0.56
CA CYS A 769 3.49 1.09 -1.24
C CYS A 769 3.21 -0.41 -1.52
N ARG A 770 1.94 -0.84 -1.39
CA ARG A 770 1.54 -2.23 -1.56
C ARG A 770 0.15 -2.32 -2.18
N ILE A 771 0.00 -3.13 -3.21
CA ILE A 771 -1.28 -3.40 -3.88
C ILE A 771 -1.52 -4.89 -3.97
N GLU A 772 -2.73 -5.33 -3.63
CA GLU A 772 -3.14 -6.74 -3.65
C GLU A 772 -4.20 -7.00 -4.73
N TYR A 773 -3.98 -8.06 -5.51
CA TYR A 773 -4.94 -8.64 -6.44
C TYR A 773 -5.35 -10.02 -5.94
N ARG A 774 -6.65 -10.29 -5.93
CA ARG A 774 -7.21 -11.59 -5.53
C ARG A 774 -7.71 -12.35 -6.76
N ASN A 775 -7.45 -13.65 -6.80
CA ASN A 775 -7.95 -14.59 -7.82
C ASN A 775 -7.58 -14.19 -9.26
N LEU A 776 -6.29 -13.96 -9.53
CA LEU A 776 -5.83 -13.70 -10.90
C LEU A 776 -6.04 -14.95 -11.78
N PRO A 777 -6.73 -14.85 -12.92
CA PRO A 777 -6.90 -15.97 -13.84
C PRO A 777 -5.57 -16.45 -14.43
N VAL A 778 -5.56 -17.66 -15.01
CA VAL A 778 -4.42 -18.14 -15.81
C VAL A 778 -4.18 -17.17 -16.97
N GLY A 779 -2.94 -16.72 -17.12
CA GLY A 779 -2.57 -15.73 -18.12
C GLY A 779 -1.25 -15.03 -17.81
N SER A 780 -0.80 -14.20 -18.74
CA SER A 780 0.37 -13.34 -18.58
C SER A 780 -0.06 -11.92 -18.28
N TYR A 781 0.61 -11.31 -17.30
CA TYR A 781 0.34 -9.97 -16.81
C TYR A 781 1.63 -9.18 -16.70
N THR A 782 1.52 -7.87 -16.79
CA THR A 782 2.63 -6.95 -16.50
C THR A 782 2.14 -5.92 -15.50
N PHE A 783 2.72 -5.92 -14.31
CA PHE A 783 2.45 -4.87 -13.34
C PHE A 783 3.35 -3.69 -13.64
N GLU A 784 2.74 -2.52 -13.83
CA GLU A 784 3.45 -1.28 -14.11
C GLU A 784 3.13 -0.25 -13.03
N VAL A 785 4.14 0.45 -12.53
CA VAL A 785 3.97 1.50 -11.53
C VAL A 785 4.90 2.69 -11.79
N TYR A 786 4.35 3.90 -11.71
CA TYR A 786 5.10 5.15 -11.64
C TYR A 786 5.05 5.72 -10.23
N ALA A 787 6.11 6.40 -9.80
CA ALA A 787 6.05 7.32 -8.68
C ALA A 787 5.72 8.74 -9.17
N VAL A 788 4.96 9.48 -8.36
CA VAL A 788 4.58 10.88 -8.60
C VAL A 788 4.82 11.66 -7.31
N ASP A 789 5.77 12.58 -7.38
CA ASP A 789 6.22 13.36 -6.24
C ASP A 789 5.20 14.44 -5.81
N ARG A 790 5.52 15.19 -4.74
CA ARG A 790 4.67 16.31 -4.28
C ARG A 790 4.49 17.42 -5.32
N ASP A 791 5.42 17.54 -6.27
CA ASP A 791 5.38 18.55 -7.32
C ASP A 791 4.61 18.09 -8.56
N LEU A 792 4.03 16.88 -8.51
CA LEU A 792 3.36 16.17 -9.59
C LEU A 792 4.31 15.85 -10.77
N VAL A 793 5.60 15.69 -10.48
CA VAL A 793 6.57 15.14 -11.42
C VAL A 793 6.50 13.63 -11.34
N CYS A 794 6.32 12.99 -12.48
CA CYS A 794 6.21 11.54 -12.61
C CYS A 794 7.57 10.94 -12.97
N SER A 795 7.84 9.70 -12.53
CA SER A 795 9.02 8.94 -12.96
C SER A 795 9.16 8.90 -14.49
N GLU A 796 10.39 8.90 -15.01
CA GLU A 796 10.63 8.91 -16.46
C GLU A 796 10.07 7.67 -17.16
N ALA A 797 10.11 6.53 -16.48
CA ALA A 797 9.59 5.24 -16.93
C ALA A 797 8.91 4.51 -15.75
N PRO A 798 7.95 3.60 -16.04
CA PRO A 798 7.34 2.79 -15.00
C PRO A 798 8.30 1.66 -14.60
N ALA A 799 8.36 1.34 -13.32
CA ALA A 799 8.90 0.06 -12.90
C ALA A 799 7.92 -1.05 -13.32
N CYS A 800 8.45 -2.13 -13.88
CA CYS A 800 7.67 -3.20 -14.47
C CYS A 800 8.14 -4.56 -13.94
N VAL A 801 7.18 -5.44 -13.63
CA VAL A 801 7.45 -6.86 -13.36
C VAL A 801 6.49 -7.73 -14.17
N GLU A 802 7.02 -8.77 -14.79
CA GLU A 802 6.21 -9.72 -15.58
C GLU A 802 5.72 -10.84 -14.66
N LEU A 803 4.43 -11.17 -14.77
CA LEU A 803 3.77 -12.18 -13.96
C LEU A 803 3.05 -13.17 -14.86
N ALA A 804 3.39 -14.45 -14.78
CA ALA A 804 2.68 -15.52 -15.44
C ALA A 804 1.93 -16.38 -14.41
N VAL A 805 0.60 -16.35 -14.45
CA VAL A 805 -0.23 -17.29 -13.68
C VAL A 805 -0.47 -18.52 -14.53
N VAL A 806 0.04 -19.67 -14.08
CA VAL A 806 -0.05 -20.95 -14.78
C VAL A 806 -0.98 -21.92 -14.06
N PRO A 807 -1.60 -22.89 -14.76
CA PRO A 807 -2.35 -23.97 -14.11
C PRO A 807 -1.47 -24.68 -13.07
N ASP A 808 -2.04 -25.07 -11.93
CA ASP A 808 -1.27 -25.75 -10.88
C ASP A 808 -0.75 -27.10 -11.41
N PRO A 809 0.58 -27.35 -11.44
CA PRO A 809 1.15 -28.61 -11.90
C PRO A 809 0.65 -29.81 -11.08
N ARG A 810 0.26 -29.62 -9.82
CA ARG A 810 -0.35 -30.66 -8.99
C ARG A 810 -1.79 -30.90 -9.39
N LEU A 811 -2.55 -29.87 -9.77
CA LEU A 811 -3.91 -30.06 -10.25
C LEU A 811 -3.91 -30.70 -11.63
N GLU A 812 -2.95 -30.35 -12.50
CA GLU A 812 -2.72 -31.09 -13.75
C GLU A 812 -2.27 -32.51 -13.48
N ALA A 813 -1.31 -32.75 -12.58
CA ALA A 813 -0.89 -34.10 -12.22
C ALA A 813 -1.96 -34.89 -11.47
N LEU A 814 -2.87 -34.25 -10.72
CA LEU A 814 -3.99 -34.90 -10.04
C LEU A 814 -5.15 -35.11 -11.01
N THR A 815 -5.40 -34.20 -11.95
CA THR A 815 -6.40 -34.37 -13.02
C THR A 815 -5.93 -35.39 -14.03
N GLN A 816 -4.63 -35.40 -14.34
CA GLN A 816 -3.97 -36.39 -15.16
C GLN A 816 -3.87 -37.71 -14.40
N ALA A 817 -3.56 -37.73 -13.10
CA ALA A 817 -3.64 -38.93 -12.28
C ALA A 817 -5.08 -39.41 -12.05
N LEU A 818 -6.10 -38.55 -12.02
CA LEU A 818 -7.53 -38.90 -11.96
C LEU A 818 -8.03 -39.42 -13.31
N ARG A 819 -7.50 -38.88 -14.42
CA ARG A 819 -7.70 -39.38 -15.79
C ARG A 819 -6.94 -40.69 -16.03
N GLU A 820 -5.75 -40.85 -15.46
CA GLU A 820 -4.87 -42.03 -15.57
C GLU A 820 -5.23 -43.10 -14.51
N SER A 821 -5.89 -42.73 -13.40
CA SER A 821 -6.44 -43.65 -12.38
C SER A 821 -7.87 -44.10 -12.69
N GLY A 822 -8.33 -43.94 -13.93
CA GLY A 822 -9.45 -44.71 -14.49
C GLY A 822 -10.75 -44.69 -13.67
N THR A 823 -11.18 -43.56 -13.13
CA THR A 823 -12.54 -43.43 -12.58
C THR A 823 -13.41 -42.54 -13.48
N GLU A 824 -13.62 -42.98 -14.71
CA GLU A 824 -14.86 -42.65 -15.44
C GLU A 824 -15.96 -43.56 -14.85
N ASP A 825 -16.64 -43.13 -13.79
CA ASP A 825 -17.89 -43.78 -13.40
C ASP A 825 -18.97 -43.39 -14.42
N GLU A 826 -18.97 -44.10 -15.54
CA GLU A 826 -19.92 -43.95 -16.64
C GLU A 826 -21.34 -44.26 -16.13
N PHE A 827 -22.35 -43.52 -16.58
CA PHE A 827 -23.75 -43.80 -16.22
C PHE A 827 -24.25 -45.01 -17.04
N VAL A 828 -23.89 -46.22 -16.61
CA VAL A 828 -24.08 -47.49 -17.33
C VAL A 828 -25.51 -48.04 -17.18
N GLY A 829 -26.13 -48.42 -18.31
CA GLY A 829 -27.35 -49.23 -18.40
C GLY A 829 -27.97 -49.20 -19.79
N GLU A 830 -28.56 -50.31 -20.23
CA GLU A 830 -29.11 -50.49 -21.58
C GLU A 830 -30.63 -50.71 -21.62
N SER A 831 -31.29 -50.79 -20.45
CA SER A 831 -32.73 -51.00 -20.36
C SER A 831 -33.52 -49.90 -21.10
N PRO A 832 -34.67 -50.24 -21.71
CA PRO A 832 -35.48 -49.27 -22.45
C PRO A 832 -35.90 -48.06 -21.59
N THR A 833 -36.19 -48.30 -20.31
CA THR A 833 -36.58 -47.27 -19.33
C THR A 833 -35.42 -46.35 -18.97
N LEU A 834 -34.19 -46.86 -18.85
CA LEU A 834 -33.02 -46.01 -18.59
C LEU A 834 -32.58 -45.23 -19.84
N ARG A 835 -32.74 -45.78 -21.05
CA ARG A 835 -32.46 -45.06 -22.30
C ARG A 835 -33.40 -43.86 -22.49
N GLU A 836 -34.66 -43.99 -22.09
CA GLU A 836 -35.60 -42.87 -22.10
C GLU A 836 -35.14 -41.75 -21.15
N VAL A 837 -34.71 -42.12 -19.93
CA VAL A 837 -34.13 -41.17 -18.97
C VAL A 837 -32.85 -40.53 -19.51
N GLN A 838 -31.92 -41.31 -20.08
CA GLN A 838 -30.68 -40.78 -20.68
C GLN A 838 -30.98 -39.79 -21.82
N SER A 839 -31.99 -40.07 -22.65
CA SER A 839 -32.42 -39.15 -23.70
C SER A 839 -32.96 -37.84 -23.14
N GLN A 840 -33.80 -37.91 -22.10
CA GLN A 840 -34.33 -36.72 -21.41
C GLN A 840 -33.21 -35.91 -20.75
N LEU A 841 -32.24 -36.57 -20.11
CA LEU A 841 -31.08 -35.93 -19.50
C LEU A 841 -30.19 -35.25 -20.55
N ALA A 842 -29.96 -35.88 -21.71
CA ALA A 842 -29.18 -35.29 -22.80
C ALA A 842 -29.86 -34.08 -23.46
N GLU A 843 -31.20 -34.11 -23.56
CA GLU A 843 -31.98 -32.98 -24.08
C GLU A 843 -31.93 -31.78 -23.13
N VAL A 844 -32.18 -32.01 -21.84
CA VAL A 844 -32.17 -30.94 -20.84
C VAL A 844 -30.75 -30.44 -20.53
N ALA A 845 -29.71 -31.27 -20.67
CA ALA A 845 -28.32 -30.87 -20.44
C ALA A 845 -27.90 -29.68 -21.31
N ARG A 846 -28.44 -29.55 -22.52
CA ARG A 846 -28.17 -28.45 -23.46
C ARG A 846 -28.81 -27.11 -23.08
N THR A 847 -29.66 -27.10 -22.06
CA THR A 847 -30.37 -25.91 -21.56
C THR A 847 -29.93 -25.57 -20.15
N ASP A 848 -30.20 -24.36 -19.68
CA ASP A 848 -29.97 -23.93 -18.29
C ASP A 848 -31.18 -24.20 -17.37
N LEU A 849 -32.12 -25.04 -17.80
CA LEU A 849 -33.30 -25.39 -16.99
C LEU A 849 -32.90 -26.18 -15.74
N THR A 850 -33.63 -25.92 -14.65
CA THR A 850 -33.54 -26.66 -13.40
C THR A 850 -34.11 -28.06 -13.58
N VAL A 851 -33.33 -29.07 -13.19
CA VAL A 851 -33.72 -30.48 -13.28
C VAL A 851 -34.00 -31.01 -11.88
N LEU A 852 -35.17 -31.62 -11.69
CA LEU A 852 -35.53 -32.29 -10.44
C LEU A 852 -35.48 -33.80 -10.62
N MET A 853 -34.52 -34.46 -9.98
CA MET A 853 -34.37 -35.91 -10.04
C MET A 853 -35.15 -36.56 -8.91
N LEU A 854 -36.17 -37.30 -9.29
CA LEU A 854 -37.03 -38.07 -8.40
C LEU A 854 -36.61 -39.54 -8.46
N GLY A 855 -36.59 -40.21 -7.32
CA GLY A 855 -36.32 -41.64 -7.27
C GLY A 855 -35.88 -42.09 -5.90
N GLU A 856 -36.02 -43.38 -5.62
CA GLU A 856 -35.63 -43.96 -4.34
C GLU A 856 -34.14 -43.68 -4.03
N THR A 857 -33.77 -43.69 -2.75
CA THR A 857 -32.36 -43.54 -2.31
C THR A 857 -31.49 -44.46 -3.16
N GLY A 858 -30.28 -44.03 -3.58
CA GLY A 858 -29.25 -44.85 -4.24
C GLY A 858 -29.51 -45.36 -5.67
N THR A 859 -30.57 -44.89 -6.34
CA THR A 859 -30.89 -45.19 -7.75
C THR A 859 -29.91 -44.60 -8.78
N GLY A 860 -28.92 -43.82 -8.34
CA GLY A 860 -27.88 -43.21 -9.20
C GLY A 860 -28.05 -41.71 -9.45
N LYS A 861 -28.85 -40.99 -8.63
CA LYS A 861 -29.12 -39.54 -8.79
C LYS A 861 -27.86 -38.66 -8.90
N GLY A 862 -26.84 -38.92 -8.09
CA GLY A 862 -25.57 -38.18 -8.17
C GLY A 862 -24.80 -38.41 -9.47
N LEU A 863 -24.84 -39.63 -10.03
CA LEU A 863 -24.22 -39.95 -11.32
C LEU A 863 -24.99 -39.32 -12.48
N ALA A 864 -26.33 -39.33 -12.41
CA ALA A 864 -27.18 -38.64 -13.38
C ALA A 864 -26.95 -37.13 -13.37
N ALA A 865 -26.79 -36.50 -12.20
CA ALA A 865 -26.47 -35.08 -12.08
C ALA A 865 -25.10 -34.73 -12.67
N ASN A 866 -24.10 -35.59 -12.45
CA ASN A 866 -22.78 -35.45 -13.06
C ASN A 866 -22.86 -35.57 -14.60
N ALA A 867 -23.61 -36.55 -15.11
CA ALA A 867 -23.82 -36.71 -16.55
C ALA A 867 -24.46 -35.47 -17.18
N VAL A 868 -25.48 -34.87 -16.54
CA VAL A 868 -26.08 -33.62 -17.01
C VAL A 868 -25.08 -32.48 -17.05
N HIS A 869 -24.24 -32.33 -16.02
CA HIS A 869 -23.21 -31.29 -15.99
C HIS A 869 -22.16 -31.48 -17.10
N MET A 870 -21.64 -32.70 -17.26
CA MET A 870 -20.65 -33.04 -18.29
C MET A 870 -21.17 -32.83 -19.72
N MET A 871 -22.45 -33.09 -19.95
CA MET A 871 -23.10 -32.87 -21.25
C MET A 871 -23.60 -31.44 -21.48
N SER A 872 -23.43 -30.55 -20.49
CA SER A 872 -23.89 -29.16 -20.57
C SER A 872 -22.83 -28.22 -21.14
N GLN A 873 -23.25 -27.01 -21.52
CA GLN A 873 -22.34 -25.93 -21.92
C GLN A 873 -21.44 -25.44 -20.76
N ARG A 874 -21.76 -25.82 -19.51
CA ARG A 874 -21.06 -25.43 -18.28
C ARG A 874 -20.09 -26.50 -17.77
N CYS A 875 -19.77 -27.51 -18.59
CA CYS A 875 -18.85 -28.60 -18.22
C CYS A 875 -17.42 -28.15 -17.92
N ALA A 876 -17.03 -26.95 -18.34
CA ALA A 876 -15.74 -26.33 -17.99
C ALA A 876 -15.76 -25.64 -16.61
N GLY A 877 -16.94 -25.38 -16.04
CA GLY A 877 -17.12 -24.79 -14.71
C GLY A 877 -17.23 -25.84 -13.60
N PRO A 878 -17.23 -25.43 -12.33
CA PRO A 878 -17.26 -26.37 -11.21
C PRO A 878 -18.63 -27.05 -11.02
N LEU A 879 -18.63 -28.34 -10.66
CA LEU A 879 -19.82 -29.05 -10.13
C LEU A 879 -19.74 -29.09 -8.60
N ILE A 880 -20.52 -28.26 -7.92
CA ILE A 880 -20.57 -28.23 -6.45
C ILE A 880 -21.74 -29.08 -5.98
N GLN A 881 -21.44 -30.16 -5.26
CA GLN A 881 -22.46 -31.05 -4.69
C GLN A 881 -22.72 -30.70 -3.22
N VAL A 882 -23.98 -30.55 -2.86
CA VAL A 882 -24.42 -30.28 -1.49
C VAL A 882 -25.51 -31.27 -1.12
N ASN A 883 -25.26 -32.10 -0.10
CA ASN A 883 -26.31 -32.90 0.51
C ASN A 883 -27.02 -32.05 1.58
N CYS A 884 -28.28 -31.71 1.34
CA CYS A 884 -29.07 -30.86 2.22
C CYS A 884 -29.43 -31.53 3.56
N GLY A 885 -29.53 -32.86 3.61
CA GLY A 885 -29.82 -33.63 4.83
C GLY A 885 -28.62 -33.83 5.76
N ALA A 886 -27.39 -33.70 5.24
CA ALA A 886 -26.15 -33.87 6.00
C ALA A 886 -25.72 -32.62 6.78
N ILE A 887 -26.30 -31.46 6.48
CA ILE A 887 -25.93 -30.19 7.13
C ILE A 887 -26.84 -29.96 8.35
N PRO A 888 -26.28 -29.66 9.54
CA PRO A 888 -27.09 -29.33 10.72
C PRO A 888 -28.00 -28.13 10.47
N GLU A 889 -29.26 -28.21 10.90
CA GLU A 889 -30.34 -27.24 10.60
C GLU A 889 -29.95 -25.77 10.84
N GLY A 890 -29.22 -25.48 11.92
CA GLY A 890 -28.75 -24.12 12.25
C GLY A 890 -27.55 -23.61 11.44
N LEU A 891 -26.91 -24.44 10.62
CA LEU A 891 -25.73 -24.09 9.81
C LEU A 891 -26.00 -24.15 8.30
N VAL A 892 -27.15 -24.67 7.87
CA VAL A 892 -27.53 -24.82 6.46
C VAL A 892 -27.38 -23.50 5.68
N GLU A 893 -27.85 -22.39 6.26
CA GLU A 893 -27.79 -21.10 5.58
C GLU A 893 -26.36 -20.57 5.44
N SER A 894 -25.55 -20.74 6.48
CA SER A 894 -24.16 -20.31 6.51
C SER A 894 -23.30 -21.13 5.54
N GLU A 895 -23.55 -22.43 5.41
CA GLU A 895 -22.83 -23.27 4.44
C GLU A 895 -23.28 -22.97 3.01
N LEU A 896 -24.59 -22.85 2.75
CA LEU A 896 -25.11 -22.62 1.38
C LEU A 896 -24.83 -21.20 0.86
N PHE A 897 -25.10 -20.18 1.67
CA PHE A 897 -25.09 -18.78 1.26
C PHE A 897 -23.95 -17.97 1.88
N GLY A 898 -23.13 -18.57 2.74
CA GLY A 898 -22.05 -17.85 3.41
C GLY A 898 -22.57 -16.91 4.49
N HIS A 899 -21.64 -16.28 5.22
CA HIS A 899 -21.96 -15.29 6.24
C HIS A 899 -20.96 -14.15 6.28
N GLU A 900 -21.46 -12.98 6.67
CA GLU A 900 -20.63 -11.81 6.97
C GLU A 900 -20.07 -11.88 8.40
N ARG A 901 -18.97 -11.17 8.66
CA ARG A 901 -18.35 -11.13 9.98
C ARG A 901 -19.33 -10.55 11.00
N GLY A 902 -19.54 -11.26 12.11
CA GLY A 902 -20.47 -10.86 13.18
C GLY A 902 -21.93 -11.24 12.95
N ALA A 903 -22.26 -12.04 11.93
CA ALA A 903 -23.62 -12.49 11.65
C ALA A 903 -24.27 -13.31 12.79
N PHE A 904 -23.47 -14.05 13.57
CA PHE A 904 -23.89 -14.80 14.76
C PHE A 904 -22.71 -15.01 15.72
N THR A 905 -22.98 -15.47 16.94
CA THR A 905 -21.95 -15.78 17.94
C THR A 905 -21.03 -16.91 17.44
N GLY A 906 -19.80 -16.56 17.03
CA GLY A 906 -18.81 -17.47 16.43
C GLY A 906 -18.42 -17.13 14.99
N ALA A 907 -19.10 -16.19 14.32
CA ALA A 907 -18.76 -15.69 12.98
C ALA A 907 -17.60 -14.67 13.02
N ASN A 908 -16.40 -15.13 13.41
CA ASN A 908 -15.22 -14.28 13.61
C ASN A 908 -14.59 -13.79 12.29
N SER A 909 -14.89 -14.46 11.17
CA SER A 909 -14.45 -14.11 9.82
C SER A 909 -15.60 -14.30 8.81
N ARG A 910 -15.47 -13.74 7.61
CA ARG A 910 -16.41 -13.93 6.51
C ARG A 910 -16.18 -15.30 5.87
N LYS A 911 -17.26 -16.00 5.51
CA LYS A 911 -17.21 -17.29 4.81
C LYS A 911 -18.04 -17.25 3.53
N LEU A 912 -17.47 -17.69 2.41
CA LEU A 912 -18.18 -17.83 1.13
C LEU A 912 -19.13 -19.04 1.16
N GLY A 913 -20.32 -18.88 0.60
CA GLY A 913 -21.30 -19.96 0.50
C GLY A 913 -21.00 -20.94 -0.63
N LYS A 914 -21.55 -22.17 -0.54
CA LYS A 914 -21.49 -23.16 -1.64
C LYS A 914 -22.10 -22.65 -2.95
N VAL A 915 -23.08 -21.74 -2.89
CA VAL A 915 -23.64 -21.08 -4.07
C VAL A 915 -22.59 -20.24 -4.80
N GLU A 916 -21.78 -19.47 -4.06
CA GLU A 916 -20.72 -18.62 -4.63
C GLU A 916 -19.60 -19.44 -5.26
N LEU A 917 -19.28 -20.58 -4.65
CA LEU A 917 -18.27 -21.50 -5.18
C LEU A 917 -18.70 -22.19 -6.49
N ALA A 918 -20.00 -22.15 -6.82
CA ALA A 918 -20.57 -22.75 -8.01
C ALA A 918 -20.72 -21.77 -9.19
N GLU A 919 -20.17 -20.55 -9.07
CA GLU A 919 -20.29 -19.50 -10.09
C GLU A 919 -19.77 -19.97 -11.46
N GLY A 920 -20.57 -19.74 -12.51
CA GLY A 920 -20.30 -20.20 -13.87
C GLY A 920 -20.48 -21.71 -14.10
N GLY A 921 -20.73 -22.49 -13.05
CA GLY A 921 -20.86 -23.95 -13.07
C GLY A 921 -22.27 -24.47 -12.73
N THR A 922 -22.31 -25.61 -12.05
CA THR A 922 -23.56 -26.29 -11.63
C THR A 922 -23.56 -26.56 -10.13
N LEU A 923 -24.64 -26.18 -9.45
CA LEU A 923 -24.94 -26.53 -8.06
C LEU A 923 -25.90 -27.72 -8.02
N PHE A 924 -25.45 -28.85 -7.48
CA PHE A 924 -26.26 -30.04 -7.25
C PHE A 924 -26.72 -30.11 -5.80
N LEU A 925 -28.03 -30.00 -5.57
CA LEU A 925 -28.69 -30.09 -4.28
C LEU A 925 -29.29 -31.49 -4.10
N ASP A 926 -28.56 -32.38 -3.42
CA ASP A 926 -29.05 -33.71 -3.09
C ASP A 926 -29.90 -33.68 -1.82
N GLU A 927 -30.94 -34.50 -1.77
CA GLU A 927 -31.92 -34.55 -0.68
C GLU A 927 -32.60 -33.20 -0.39
N ILE A 928 -32.99 -32.44 -1.43
CA ILE A 928 -33.60 -31.10 -1.28
C ILE A 928 -34.86 -31.09 -0.39
N GLY A 929 -35.55 -32.23 -0.26
CA GLY A 929 -36.71 -32.40 0.63
C GLY A 929 -36.37 -32.37 2.12
N ASP A 930 -35.09 -32.35 2.49
CA ASP A 930 -34.61 -32.22 3.87
C ASP A 930 -34.21 -30.78 4.25
N LEU A 931 -34.41 -29.82 3.35
CA LEU A 931 -34.07 -28.42 3.60
C LEU A 931 -35.07 -27.75 4.56
N ALA A 932 -34.57 -27.00 5.55
CA ALA A 932 -35.40 -26.18 6.46
C ALA A 932 -36.18 -25.08 5.70
N LEU A 933 -37.35 -24.68 6.23
CA LEU A 933 -38.27 -23.73 5.56
C LEU A 933 -37.63 -22.36 5.30
N GLU A 934 -36.73 -21.90 6.17
CA GLU A 934 -36.01 -20.63 6.06
C GLU A 934 -35.02 -20.66 4.88
N ALA A 935 -34.26 -21.74 4.74
CA ALA A 935 -33.33 -21.92 3.63
C ALA A 935 -34.06 -22.10 2.28
N GLN A 936 -35.26 -22.70 2.29
CA GLN A 936 -36.12 -22.79 1.10
C GLN A 936 -36.44 -21.41 0.50
N VAL A 937 -36.61 -20.36 1.32
CA VAL A 937 -36.87 -18.99 0.85
C VAL A 937 -35.70 -18.43 0.05
N LYS A 938 -34.47 -18.67 0.53
CA LYS A 938 -33.26 -18.17 -0.11
C LYS A 938 -32.94 -18.94 -1.40
N ILE A 939 -33.18 -20.25 -1.42
CA ILE A 939 -33.07 -21.06 -2.65
C ILE A 939 -34.10 -20.61 -3.69
N LEU A 940 -35.33 -20.27 -3.27
CA LEU A 940 -36.34 -19.73 -4.18
C LEU A 940 -35.87 -18.42 -4.82
N ARG A 941 -35.33 -17.47 -4.03
CA ARG A 941 -34.77 -16.22 -4.57
C ARG A 941 -33.63 -16.47 -5.55
N LEU A 942 -32.73 -17.41 -5.24
CA LEU A 942 -31.65 -17.80 -6.14
C LEU A 942 -32.17 -18.36 -7.48
N LEU A 943 -33.24 -19.16 -7.44
CA LEU A 943 -33.87 -19.75 -8.63
C LEU A 943 -34.69 -18.74 -9.46
N GLU A 944 -35.35 -17.78 -8.82
CA GLU A 944 -36.23 -16.81 -9.49
C GLU A 944 -35.50 -15.56 -9.96
N GLU A 945 -34.69 -14.97 -9.08
CA GLU A 945 -34.10 -13.66 -9.27
C GLU A 945 -32.60 -13.74 -9.63
N ARG A 946 -32.00 -14.94 -9.59
CA ARG A 946 -30.55 -15.16 -9.79
C ARG A 946 -29.68 -14.35 -8.82
N VAL A 947 -30.25 -14.01 -7.66
CA VAL A 947 -29.56 -13.28 -6.61
C VAL A 947 -29.74 -13.96 -5.25
N PHE A 948 -28.79 -13.73 -4.36
CA PHE A 948 -28.92 -14.13 -2.96
C PHE A 948 -28.18 -13.14 -2.04
N GLU A 949 -28.42 -13.26 -0.74
CA GLU A 949 -27.77 -12.44 0.30
C GLU A 949 -27.05 -13.36 1.29
N ARG A 950 -25.86 -12.95 1.74
CA ARG A 950 -25.14 -13.68 2.80
C ARG A 950 -25.86 -13.54 4.13
N VAL A 951 -25.70 -14.54 5.01
CA VAL A 951 -26.27 -14.47 6.37
C VAL A 951 -25.63 -13.30 7.12
N GLY A 952 -26.45 -12.36 7.58
CA GLY A 952 -26.03 -11.15 8.28
C GLY A 952 -25.57 -9.98 7.38
N GLY A 953 -25.56 -10.17 6.06
CA GLY A 953 -25.27 -9.12 5.08
C GLY A 953 -26.53 -8.43 4.54
N THR A 954 -26.39 -7.20 4.07
CA THR A 954 -27.45 -6.47 3.34
C THR A 954 -27.14 -6.30 1.85
N GLU A 955 -26.07 -6.92 1.37
CA GLU A 955 -25.65 -6.87 -0.03
C GLU A 955 -26.30 -8.02 -0.81
N THR A 956 -27.08 -7.67 -1.85
CA THR A 956 -27.68 -8.61 -2.80
C THR A 956 -26.68 -8.92 -3.91
N LEU A 957 -26.34 -10.20 -4.09
CA LEU A 957 -25.31 -10.66 -5.04
C LEU A 957 -25.97 -11.41 -6.19
N ALA A 958 -25.71 -10.97 -7.43
CA ALA A 958 -26.14 -11.68 -8.64
C ALA A 958 -25.14 -12.77 -9.02
N MET A 959 -25.62 -13.98 -9.30
CA MET A 959 -24.79 -15.15 -9.63
C MET A 959 -25.37 -15.93 -10.81
N ASP A 960 -24.51 -16.41 -11.69
CA ASP A 960 -24.88 -17.26 -12.82
C ASP A 960 -24.52 -18.74 -12.55
N VAL A 961 -25.45 -19.45 -11.90
CA VAL A 961 -25.30 -20.86 -11.53
C VAL A 961 -26.46 -21.72 -12.03
N ARG A 962 -26.18 -22.89 -12.62
CA ARG A 962 -27.23 -23.87 -12.94
C ARG A 962 -27.58 -24.71 -11.73
N ILE A 963 -28.87 -24.96 -11.45
CA ILE A 963 -29.30 -25.77 -10.31
C ILE A 963 -29.84 -27.13 -10.77
N ILE A 964 -29.37 -28.20 -10.15
CA ILE A 964 -29.93 -29.56 -10.26
C ILE A 964 -30.33 -29.99 -8.85
N ALA A 965 -31.55 -30.47 -8.66
CA ALA A 965 -32.03 -30.92 -7.36
C ALA A 965 -32.41 -32.39 -7.40
N ALA A 966 -32.21 -33.11 -6.30
CA ALA A 966 -32.56 -34.52 -6.17
C ALA A 966 -33.29 -34.80 -4.85
N THR A 967 -34.27 -35.70 -4.86
CA THR A 967 -34.96 -36.14 -3.64
C THR A 967 -35.54 -37.55 -3.77
N ASN A 968 -35.65 -38.24 -2.64
CA ASN A 968 -36.37 -39.51 -2.50
C ASN A 968 -37.73 -39.34 -1.80
N ARG A 969 -38.07 -38.14 -1.33
CA ARG A 969 -39.33 -37.83 -0.64
C ARG A 969 -40.40 -37.36 -1.61
N ASN A 970 -41.66 -37.61 -1.28
CA ASN A 970 -42.79 -37.08 -2.00
C ASN A 970 -43.01 -35.59 -1.64
N LEU A 971 -42.49 -34.69 -2.47
CA LEU A 971 -42.59 -33.24 -2.23
C LEU A 971 -44.04 -32.75 -2.27
N GLU A 972 -44.93 -33.34 -3.08
CA GLU A 972 -46.35 -32.96 -3.14
C GLU A 972 -47.07 -33.19 -1.81
N GLN A 973 -46.82 -34.34 -1.17
CA GLN A 973 -47.34 -34.62 0.16
C GLN A 973 -46.74 -33.68 1.21
N MET A 974 -45.45 -33.37 1.12
CA MET A 974 -44.80 -32.43 2.04
C MET A 974 -45.33 -31.00 1.91
N VAL A 975 -45.73 -30.58 0.71
CA VAL A 975 -46.44 -29.30 0.49
C VAL A 975 -47.82 -29.35 1.17
N ALA A 976 -48.58 -30.44 1.03
CA ALA A 976 -49.87 -30.60 1.72
C ALA A 976 -49.75 -30.60 3.25
N GLU A 977 -48.63 -31.09 3.78
CA GLU A 977 -48.29 -31.10 5.21
C GLU A 977 -47.64 -29.79 5.72
N ASN A 978 -47.51 -28.75 4.87
CA ASN A 978 -46.80 -27.49 5.15
C ASN A 978 -45.31 -27.64 5.56
N ARG A 979 -44.67 -28.73 5.14
CA ARG A 979 -43.24 -29.00 5.40
C ARG A 979 -42.32 -28.61 4.24
N PHE A 980 -42.88 -28.30 3.09
CA PHE A 980 -42.16 -27.78 1.93
C PHE A 980 -42.98 -26.66 1.29
N ARG A 981 -42.33 -25.58 0.84
CA ARG A 981 -43.06 -24.45 0.27
C ARG A 981 -43.58 -24.76 -1.13
N GLN A 982 -44.83 -24.38 -1.37
CA GLN A 982 -45.51 -24.63 -2.65
C GLN A 982 -44.86 -23.88 -3.81
N ASP A 983 -44.39 -22.65 -3.59
CA ASP A 983 -43.71 -21.81 -4.58
C ASP A 983 -42.37 -22.42 -5.05
N LEU A 984 -41.53 -22.86 -4.11
CA LEU A 984 -40.27 -23.56 -4.41
C LEU A 984 -40.51 -24.88 -5.14
N PHE A 985 -41.54 -25.65 -4.76
CA PHE A 985 -41.89 -26.89 -5.43
C PHE A 985 -42.14 -26.67 -6.92
N PHE A 986 -42.97 -25.70 -7.28
CA PHE A 986 -43.28 -25.42 -8.69
C PHE A 986 -42.04 -24.98 -9.50
N ARG A 987 -41.09 -24.28 -8.86
CA ARG A 987 -39.87 -23.82 -9.53
C ARG A 987 -38.85 -24.94 -9.74
N LEU A 988 -38.73 -25.85 -8.78
CA LEU A 988 -37.89 -27.04 -8.90
C LEU A 988 -38.48 -28.07 -9.87
N HIS A 989 -39.81 -28.21 -9.87
CA HIS A 989 -40.55 -29.13 -10.74
C HIS A 989 -40.66 -28.65 -12.21
N ALA A 990 -39.74 -27.79 -12.66
CA ALA A 990 -39.70 -27.30 -14.04
C ALA A 990 -39.42 -28.44 -15.04
N PHE A 991 -38.54 -29.38 -14.67
CA PHE A 991 -38.25 -30.59 -15.46
C PHE A 991 -37.98 -31.78 -14.53
N PRO A 992 -39.03 -32.53 -14.13
CA PRO A 992 -38.87 -33.72 -13.29
C PRO A 992 -38.37 -34.91 -14.12
N VAL A 993 -37.37 -35.62 -13.61
CA VAL A 993 -36.85 -36.86 -14.19
C VAL A 993 -36.94 -37.96 -13.13
N GLU A 994 -37.76 -38.97 -13.40
CA GLU A 994 -37.92 -40.12 -12.51
C GLU A 994 -36.88 -41.19 -12.85
N LEU A 995 -36.01 -41.49 -11.89
CA LEU A 995 -35.01 -42.55 -12.00
C LEU A 995 -35.62 -43.87 -11.49
N PRO A 996 -35.75 -44.89 -12.36
CA PRO A 996 -36.38 -46.15 -11.99
C PRO A 996 -35.55 -46.89 -10.92
N ALA A 997 -36.25 -47.52 -9.98
CA ALA A 997 -35.61 -48.41 -9.02
C ALA A 997 -34.99 -49.62 -9.74
N LEU A 998 -33.92 -50.19 -9.18
CA LEU A 998 -33.22 -51.32 -9.81
C LEU A 998 -34.16 -52.50 -10.16
N ARG A 999 -35.18 -52.77 -9.34
CA ARG A 999 -36.22 -53.78 -9.59
C ARG A 999 -37.09 -53.54 -10.83
N GLN A 1000 -37.15 -52.30 -11.34
CA GLN A 1000 -37.88 -51.88 -12.53
C GLN A 1000 -36.99 -51.88 -13.80
N ARG A 1001 -35.68 -52.12 -13.65
CA ARG A 1001 -34.68 -52.24 -14.73
C ARG A 1001 -33.79 -53.48 -14.52
N ARG A 1002 -34.42 -54.65 -14.35
CA ARG A 1002 -33.71 -55.90 -14.04
C ARG A 1002 -32.78 -56.33 -15.16
N GLU A 1003 -33.04 -55.89 -16.39
CA GLU A 1003 -32.19 -56.14 -17.56
C GLU A 1003 -30.80 -55.51 -17.44
N ASP A 1004 -30.64 -54.48 -16.60
CA ASP A 1004 -29.34 -53.80 -16.37
C ASP A 1004 -28.49 -54.50 -15.29
N ILE A 1005 -29.07 -55.41 -14.49
CA ILE A 1005 -28.37 -56.10 -13.40
C ILE A 1005 -27.14 -56.87 -13.89
N PRO A 1006 -27.19 -57.62 -15.01
CA PRO A 1006 -26.01 -58.31 -15.53
C PRO A 1006 -24.87 -57.38 -15.94
N LEU A 1007 -25.20 -56.25 -16.57
CA LEU A 1007 -24.23 -55.26 -17.03
C LEU A 1007 -23.58 -54.55 -15.83
N LEU A 1008 -24.39 -54.11 -14.86
CA LEU A 1008 -23.91 -53.51 -13.62
C LEU A 1008 -23.09 -54.50 -12.78
N ALA A 1009 -23.48 -55.77 -12.76
CA ALA A 1009 -22.75 -56.80 -12.02
C ALA A 1009 -21.37 -57.08 -12.63
N ALA A 1010 -21.27 -57.14 -13.96
CA ALA A 1010 -19.99 -57.24 -14.66
C ALA A 1010 -19.11 -56.00 -14.35
N TYR A 1011 -19.66 -54.80 -14.49
CA TYR A 1011 -18.93 -53.54 -14.23
C TYR A 1011 -18.37 -53.47 -12.81
N PHE A 1012 -19.19 -53.72 -11.78
CA PHE A 1012 -18.72 -53.66 -10.40
C PHE A 1012 -17.74 -54.77 -10.05
N MET A 1013 -17.90 -55.97 -10.63
CA MET A 1013 -16.92 -57.03 -10.43
C MET A 1013 -15.57 -56.70 -11.05
N ASP A 1014 -15.54 -56.23 -12.29
CA ASP A 1014 -14.28 -55.90 -12.98
C ASP A 1014 -13.53 -54.81 -12.20
N ARG A 1015 -14.25 -53.76 -11.78
CA ARG A 1015 -13.68 -52.67 -10.97
C ARG A 1015 -13.11 -53.15 -9.63
N MET A 1016 -13.81 -54.04 -8.94
CA MET A 1016 -13.35 -54.58 -7.64
C MET A 1016 -12.25 -55.64 -7.79
N ALA A 1017 -12.29 -56.43 -8.86
CA ALA A 1017 -11.26 -57.42 -9.18
C ALA A 1017 -9.92 -56.74 -9.52
N GLU A 1018 -9.97 -55.63 -10.26
CA GLU A 1018 -8.82 -54.77 -10.53
C GLU A 1018 -8.26 -54.16 -9.22
N HIS A 1019 -9.14 -53.58 -8.38
CA HIS A 1019 -8.73 -52.97 -7.12
C HIS A 1019 -8.08 -53.96 -6.13
N LEU A 1020 -8.56 -55.22 -6.10
CA LEU A 1020 -8.03 -56.28 -5.22
C LEU A 1020 -6.94 -57.15 -5.87
N GLN A 1021 -6.54 -56.86 -7.12
CA GLN A 1021 -5.60 -57.67 -7.93
C GLN A 1021 -5.94 -59.18 -7.97
N LYS A 1022 -7.23 -59.53 -7.98
CA LYS A 1022 -7.70 -60.93 -8.08
C LYS A 1022 -8.15 -61.24 -9.50
N GLN A 1023 -7.83 -62.44 -10.02
CA GLN A 1023 -8.39 -62.95 -11.28
C GLN A 1023 -9.75 -63.61 -11.02
N VAL A 1024 -10.78 -62.82 -10.74
CA VAL A 1024 -12.17 -63.29 -10.86
C VAL A 1024 -12.62 -62.95 -12.27
N VAL A 1025 -12.99 -63.97 -13.07
CA VAL A 1025 -13.14 -63.82 -14.53
C VAL A 1025 -14.62 -63.93 -14.95
N GLN A 1026 -15.47 -64.66 -14.22
CA GLN A 1026 -16.87 -64.89 -14.64
C GLN A 1026 -17.87 -65.05 -13.47
N ILE A 1027 -19.11 -64.61 -13.67
CA ILE A 1027 -20.27 -64.93 -12.81
C ILE A 1027 -20.90 -66.23 -13.31
N GLU A 1028 -21.15 -67.19 -12.41
CA GLU A 1028 -21.88 -68.41 -12.76
C GLU A 1028 -23.34 -68.08 -13.17
N PRO A 1029 -23.92 -68.73 -14.19
CA PRO A 1029 -25.29 -68.46 -14.63
C PRO A 1029 -26.35 -68.54 -13.53
N ASP A 1030 -26.16 -69.42 -12.54
CA ASP A 1030 -27.07 -69.56 -11.39
C ASP A 1030 -26.91 -68.43 -10.37
N ALA A 1031 -25.70 -67.88 -10.21
CA ALA A 1031 -25.45 -66.68 -9.39
C ALA A 1031 -26.07 -65.43 -10.03
N LEU A 1032 -25.96 -65.31 -11.36
CA LEU A 1032 -26.58 -64.24 -12.12
C LEU A 1032 -28.12 -64.32 -12.07
N ARG A 1033 -28.67 -65.54 -12.15
CA ARG A 1033 -30.12 -65.77 -11.97
C ARG A 1033 -30.59 -65.37 -10.58
N ALA A 1034 -29.82 -65.69 -9.54
CA ALA A 1034 -30.13 -65.27 -8.16
C ALA A 1034 -30.13 -63.75 -7.97
N LEU A 1035 -29.19 -63.03 -8.60
CA LEU A 1035 -29.17 -61.55 -8.60
C LEU A 1035 -30.37 -60.96 -9.37
N HIS A 1036 -30.79 -61.60 -10.46
CA HIS A 1036 -31.91 -61.16 -11.30
C HIS A 1036 -33.28 -61.43 -10.67
N GLU A 1037 -33.44 -62.52 -9.92
CA GLU A 1037 -34.69 -62.91 -9.24
C GLU A 1037 -34.88 -62.22 -7.89
N TYR A 1038 -33.83 -61.63 -7.31
CA TYR A 1038 -33.91 -60.91 -6.04
C TYR A 1038 -34.73 -59.61 -6.16
N ASP A 1039 -35.67 -59.41 -5.25
CA ASP A 1039 -36.50 -58.19 -5.18
C ASP A 1039 -35.74 -57.04 -4.54
N TRP A 1040 -34.84 -56.42 -5.31
CA TRP A 1040 -34.04 -55.28 -4.87
C TRP A 1040 -34.91 -54.12 -4.37
N PRO A 1041 -34.75 -53.64 -3.12
CA PRO A 1041 -35.55 -52.55 -2.54
C PRO A 1041 -35.18 -51.14 -3.08
N GLY A 1042 -34.69 -51.08 -4.32
CA GLY A 1042 -34.34 -49.85 -5.06
C GLY A 1042 -33.00 -49.28 -4.60
N ASN A 1043 -31.90 -49.73 -5.22
CA ASN A 1043 -30.66 -50.21 -4.56
C ASN A 1043 -29.42 -50.44 -5.46
N VAL A 1044 -28.95 -49.58 -6.39
CA VAL A 1044 -27.70 -49.91 -7.15
C VAL A 1044 -26.50 -50.07 -6.20
N ARG A 1045 -26.44 -49.24 -5.15
CA ARG A 1045 -25.43 -49.34 -4.07
C ARG A 1045 -25.52 -50.64 -3.28
N GLU A 1046 -26.70 -51.25 -3.19
CA GLU A 1046 -26.89 -52.52 -2.49
C GLU A 1046 -26.38 -53.69 -3.34
N LEU A 1047 -26.67 -53.67 -4.65
CA LEU A 1047 -26.09 -54.60 -5.61
C LEU A 1047 -24.55 -54.52 -5.58
N GLU A 1048 -24.00 -53.31 -5.63
CA GLU A 1048 -22.56 -53.06 -5.51
C GLU A 1048 -21.99 -53.65 -4.21
N ASN A 1049 -22.60 -53.38 -3.04
CA ASN A 1049 -22.14 -53.91 -1.76
C ASN A 1049 -22.20 -55.44 -1.68
N VAL A 1050 -23.26 -56.06 -2.21
CA VAL A 1050 -23.41 -57.52 -2.26
C VAL A 1050 -22.32 -58.14 -3.14
N LEU A 1051 -22.05 -57.55 -4.30
CA LEU A 1051 -21.00 -58.01 -5.21
C LEU A 1051 -19.60 -57.80 -4.65
N ASN A 1052 -19.32 -56.63 -4.08
CA ASN A 1052 -18.03 -56.34 -3.43
C ASN A 1052 -17.73 -57.35 -2.33
N ARG A 1053 -18.72 -57.65 -1.46
CA ARG A 1053 -18.59 -58.69 -0.43
C ARG A 1053 -18.38 -60.08 -1.05
N ALA A 1054 -19.11 -60.42 -2.10
CA ALA A 1054 -19.01 -61.71 -2.77
C ALA A 1054 -17.64 -61.92 -3.43
N VAL A 1055 -17.04 -60.89 -4.03
CA VAL A 1055 -15.68 -60.90 -4.60
C VAL A 1055 -14.60 -61.04 -3.52
N ILE A 1056 -14.79 -60.44 -2.35
CA ILE A 1056 -13.88 -60.60 -1.20
C ILE A 1056 -13.87 -62.05 -0.71
N VAL A 1057 -15.05 -62.65 -0.53
CA VAL A 1057 -15.24 -64.01 0.02
C VAL A 1057 -14.94 -65.10 -1.02
N CYS A 1058 -14.90 -64.78 -2.31
CA CYS A 1058 -14.57 -65.74 -3.37
C CYS A 1058 -13.08 -66.11 -3.34
N GLU A 1059 -12.78 -67.41 -3.24
CA GLU A 1059 -11.43 -67.98 -3.26
C GLU A 1059 -10.99 -68.50 -4.65
N GLY A 1060 -11.86 -68.43 -5.68
CA GLY A 1060 -11.61 -68.93 -7.04
C GLY A 1060 -11.99 -67.95 -8.16
N PRO A 1061 -11.79 -68.33 -9.44
CA PRO A 1061 -11.98 -67.42 -10.59
C PRO A 1061 -13.44 -67.25 -11.04
N VAL A 1062 -14.39 -67.96 -10.43
CA VAL A 1062 -15.82 -67.92 -10.78
C VAL A 1062 -16.66 -67.63 -9.53
N LEU A 1063 -17.53 -66.62 -9.62
CA LEU A 1063 -18.43 -66.23 -8.53
C LEU A 1063 -19.69 -67.10 -8.55
N GLN A 1064 -19.88 -67.91 -7.50
CA GLN A 1064 -20.99 -68.86 -7.35
C GLN A 1064 -22.14 -68.27 -6.54
N ALA A 1065 -23.35 -68.83 -6.68
CA ALA A 1065 -24.54 -68.32 -5.98
C ALA A 1065 -24.39 -68.36 -4.44
N ALA A 1066 -23.61 -69.31 -3.92
CA ALA A 1066 -23.31 -69.43 -2.49
C ALA A 1066 -22.51 -68.24 -1.92
N ASN A 1067 -21.76 -67.51 -2.76
CA ASN A 1067 -20.95 -66.36 -2.33
C ASN A 1067 -21.78 -65.09 -2.11
N LEU A 1068 -23.00 -65.01 -2.67
CA LEU A 1068 -23.83 -63.80 -2.62
C LEU A 1068 -24.50 -63.58 -1.25
N ALA A 1069 -24.67 -64.65 -0.45
CA ALA A 1069 -25.32 -64.63 0.87
C ALA A 1069 -26.62 -63.79 0.87
N LEU A 1070 -27.48 -64.03 -0.13
CA LEU A 1070 -28.83 -63.46 -0.24
C LEU A 1070 -29.77 -64.30 0.64
N ASN A 1071 -30.19 -63.77 1.79
CA ASN A 1071 -31.12 -64.47 2.67
C ASN A 1071 -32.51 -64.52 2.03
N VAL A 1072 -32.89 -65.69 1.50
CA VAL A 1072 -34.27 -66.00 1.11
C VAL A 1072 -34.91 -66.78 2.27
N SER A 1073 -35.55 -66.08 3.21
CA SER A 1073 -36.60 -66.69 4.04
C SER A 1073 -37.52 -65.64 4.67
N SER A 1074 -38.79 -65.94 4.51
CA SER A 1074 -39.99 -65.17 4.80
C SER A 1074 -40.46 -65.23 6.27
N LEU A 1075 -41.10 -64.13 6.70
CA LEU A 1075 -42.16 -63.96 7.73
C LEU A 1075 -41.76 -63.86 9.22
N PRO A 1076 -42.59 -63.25 10.11
CA PRO A 1076 -43.93 -62.64 9.91
C PRO A 1076 -44.12 -61.21 10.46
N ALA A 1077 -45.27 -60.62 10.11
CA ALA A 1077 -45.77 -59.33 10.56
C ALA A 1077 -46.29 -59.33 12.01
N GLY A 1078 -46.01 -58.23 12.73
CA GLY A 1078 -46.79 -57.64 13.84
C GLY A 1078 -46.19 -57.80 15.26
N PRO A 1079 -46.41 -56.86 16.20
CA PRO A 1079 -47.18 -55.62 16.14
C PRO A 1079 -46.33 -54.33 16.38
N SER A 1080 -47.03 -53.22 16.21
CA SER A 1080 -46.68 -51.81 16.37
C SER A 1080 -46.05 -51.38 17.71
N ASP A 1081 -45.39 -50.22 17.61
CA ASP A 1081 -45.06 -49.23 18.65
C ASP A 1081 -43.89 -49.51 19.61
N GLU A 1082 -42.75 -48.88 19.33
CA GLU A 1082 -42.31 -47.68 20.05
C GLU A 1082 -41.08 -47.08 19.33
N LEU A 1083 -41.12 -45.78 19.03
CA LEU A 1083 -39.94 -45.01 18.62
C LEU A 1083 -38.92 -45.05 19.79
N ILE A 1084 -37.97 -45.98 19.72
CA ILE A 1084 -36.81 -45.97 20.62
C ILE A 1084 -35.98 -44.74 20.21
N THR A 1085 -35.88 -43.78 21.12
CA THR A 1085 -35.04 -42.60 20.88
C THR A 1085 -33.57 -43.01 20.66
N PRO A 1086 -32.81 -42.30 19.82
CA PRO A 1086 -31.40 -42.60 19.56
C PRO A 1086 -30.58 -42.76 20.85
N GLU A 1087 -30.88 -41.98 21.90
CA GLU A 1087 -30.19 -42.06 23.19
C GLU A 1087 -30.46 -43.37 23.95
N ALA A 1088 -31.65 -43.97 23.81
CA ALA A 1088 -32.00 -45.23 24.46
C ALA A 1088 -31.33 -46.44 23.77
N TYR A 1089 -31.17 -46.38 22.44
CA TYR A 1089 -30.41 -47.38 21.69
C TYR A 1089 -28.91 -47.26 21.99
N GLU A 1090 -28.37 -46.04 22.01
CA GLU A 1090 -26.97 -45.78 22.32
C GLU A 1090 -26.60 -46.21 23.74
N ARG A 1091 -27.45 -45.91 24.73
CA ARG A 1091 -27.26 -46.37 26.11
C ARG A 1091 -27.16 -47.89 26.20
N ARG A 1092 -28.09 -48.60 25.55
CA ARG A 1092 -28.17 -50.06 25.58
C ARG A 1092 -26.99 -50.71 24.85
N TYR A 1093 -26.47 -50.06 23.83
CA TYR A 1093 -25.25 -50.49 23.12
C TYR A 1093 -24.00 -50.29 23.97
N VAL A 1094 -23.83 -49.13 24.61
CA VAL A 1094 -22.69 -48.82 25.49
C VAL A 1094 -22.68 -49.74 26.72
N GLU A 1095 -23.83 -49.99 27.33
CA GLU A 1095 -23.96 -50.94 28.46
C GLU A 1095 -23.56 -52.37 28.05
N LYS A 1096 -24.00 -52.83 26.86
CA LYS A 1096 -23.66 -54.17 26.35
C LYS A 1096 -22.17 -54.33 26.03
N VAL A 1097 -21.52 -53.30 25.48
CA VAL A 1097 -20.07 -53.32 25.23
C VAL A 1097 -19.29 -53.31 26.55
N LEU A 1098 -19.73 -52.52 27.54
CA LEU A 1098 -19.13 -52.50 28.88
C LEU A 1098 -19.29 -53.84 29.62
N GLU A 1099 -20.44 -54.52 29.48
CA GLU A 1099 -20.66 -55.86 30.05
C GLU A 1099 -19.76 -56.92 29.39
N MET A 1100 -19.64 -56.92 28.07
CA MET A 1100 -18.80 -57.86 27.32
C MET A 1100 -17.30 -57.72 27.65
N THR A 1101 -16.84 -56.52 28.00
CA THR A 1101 -15.44 -56.26 28.40
C THR A 1101 -15.23 -56.28 29.91
N GLY A 1102 -16.21 -56.75 30.70
CA GLY A 1102 -16.10 -56.85 32.15
C GLY A 1102 -15.92 -55.50 32.85
N TRP A 1103 -16.46 -54.43 32.26
CA TRP A 1103 -16.38 -53.04 32.71
C TRP A 1103 -14.96 -52.44 32.67
N VAL A 1104 -14.05 -53.04 31.90
CA VAL A 1104 -12.71 -52.49 31.65
C VAL A 1104 -12.77 -51.45 30.53
N ILE A 1105 -12.45 -50.20 30.84
CA ILE A 1105 -12.56 -49.06 29.89
C ILE A 1105 -11.29 -48.91 29.02
N ARG A 1106 -10.10 -49.18 29.58
CA ARG A 1106 -8.78 -48.87 28.97
C ARG A 1106 -7.94 -50.10 28.62
N GLY A 1107 -7.06 -49.96 27.62
CA GLY A 1107 -6.16 -51.01 27.12
C GLY A 1107 -6.65 -51.66 25.82
N PRO A 1108 -5.83 -52.50 25.16
CA PRO A 1108 -6.15 -53.07 23.83
C PRO A 1108 -7.37 -54.02 23.81
N ARG A 1109 -7.88 -54.43 24.98
CA ARG A 1109 -9.13 -55.20 25.16
C ARG A 1109 -10.20 -54.44 25.96
N GLY A 1110 -10.02 -53.15 26.18
CA GLY A 1110 -11.00 -52.31 26.87
C GLY A 1110 -12.15 -51.87 25.96
N ALA A 1111 -13.27 -51.47 26.56
CA ALA A 1111 -14.48 -51.04 25.84
C ALA A 1111 -14.22 -49.91 24.82
N ALA A 1112 -13.27 -49.01 25.10
CA ALA A 1112 -12.89 -47.93 24.18
C ALA A 1112 -12.25 -48.49 22.88
N ALA A 1113 -11.37 -49.49 23.00
CA ALA A 1113 -10.70 -50.10 21.86
C ALA A 1113 -11.64 -51.01 21.06
N VAL A 1114 -12.53 -51.77 21.72
CA VAL A 1114 -13.54 -52.62 21.07
C VAL A 1114 -14.56 -51.78 20.30
N TRP A 1115 -14.90 -50.60 20.83
CA TRP A 1115 -15.80 -49.66 20.17
C TRP A 1115 -15.09 -48.76 19.14
N GLY A 1116 -13.75 -48.72 19.12
CA GLY A 1116 -12.98 -47.89 18.19
C GLY A 1116 -12.99 -46.39 18.50
N VAL A 1117 -13.21 -46.00 19.76
CA VAL A 1117 -13.23 -44.58 20.20
C VAL A 1117 -12.15 -44.30 21.26
N PRO A 1118 -11.62 -43.06 21.36
CA PRO A 1118 -10.69 -42.69 22.44
C PRO A 1118 -11.30 -42.88 23.83
N GLU A 1119 -10.47 -43.18 24.85
CA GLU A 1119 -10.91 -43.39 26.24
C GLU A 1119 -11.67 -42.15 26.78
N SER A 1120 -11.20 -40.95 26.45
CA SER A 1120 -11.84 -39.69 26.83
C SER A 1120 -13.26 -39.56 26.28
N THR A 1121 -13.49 -40.03 25.05
CA THR A 1121 -14.79 -39.99 24.36
C THR A 1121 -15.78 -40.99 24.97
N LEU A 1122 -15.36 -42.23 25.24
CA LEU A 1122 -16.20 -43.21 25.94
C LEU A 1122 -16.57 -42.73 27.35
N ARG A 1123 -15.64 -42.15 28.11
CA ARG A 1123 -15.93 -41.57 29.44
C ARG A 1123 -16.90 -40.40 29.38
N SER A 1124 -16.74 -39.52 28.39
CA SER A 1124 -17.66 -38.40 28.15
C SER A 1124 -19.07 -38.89 27.80
N ARG A 1125 -19.20 -39.91 26.94
CA ARG A 1125 -20.49 -40.51 26.58
C ARG A 1125 -21.15 -41.27 27.73
N MET A 1126 -20.40 -42.01 28.53
CA MET A 1126 -20.91 -42.64 29.76
C MET A 1126 -21.46 -41.59 30.75
N LYS A 1127 -20.77 -40.44 30.89
CA LYS A 1127 -21.22 -39.33 31.74
C LYS A 1127 -22.48 -38.65 31.17
N LYS A 1128 -22.55 -38.44 29.85
CA LYS A 1128 -23.70 -37.85 29.15
C LYS A 1128 -24.95 -38.74 29.22
N LEU A 1129 -24.78 -40.05 29.13
CA LEU A 1129 -25.87 -41.05 29.18
C LEU A 1129 -26.23 -41.49 30.60
N GLY A 1130 -25.50 -41.04 31.64
CA GLY A 1130 -25.76 -41.40 33.03
C GLY A 1130 -25.46 -42.88 33.35
N ILE A 1131 -24.45 -43.46 32.71
CA ILE A 1131 -24.03 -44.87 32.91
C ILE A 1131 -22.88 -44.90 33.92
N SER A 1132 -23.13 -45.51 35.08
CA SER A 1132 -22.12 -45.75 36.12
C SER A 1132 -22.21 -47.19 36.61
N ARG A 1133 -21.06 -47.80 36.96
CA ARG A 1133 -21.04 -49.13 37.57
C ARG A 1133 -21.78 -49.05 38.91
N LYS A 1134 -22.88 -49.80 39.06
CA LYS A 1134 -23.52 -50.00 40.37
C LYS A 1134 -22.71 -51.05 41.14
N ASP A 1135 -22.35 -50.73 42.38
CA ASP A 1135 -21.81 -51.72 43.30
C ASP A 1135 -22.98 -52.57 43.83
N ALA A 1136 -23.00 -53.84 43.39
CA ALA A 1136 -23.92 -54.94 43.73
C ALA A 1136 -25.42 -54.72 43.42
#